data_AF-A0AB34FW31-F1
#
_entry.id   AF-A0AB34FW31-F1
#
_cell.length_a   1.000
_cell.length_b   1.000
_cell.length_c   1.000
_cell.angle_alpha   90.00
_cell.angle_beta   90.00
_cell.angle_gamma   90.00
#
_symmetry.space_group_name_H-M   'P 1'
#
loop_
_entity.id
_entity.type
_entity.pdbx_description
1 polymer ?
#
loop_
_entity_poly.entity_id
_entity_poly.type
_entity_poly.pdbx_seq_one_letter_code
_entity_poly.pdbx_strand_id
1 'polypeptide(L)'
;MLQWLRNMSRKSPRFTKLETESFISENDDEERGFPLRRPLPVRVKRLLWLACSANIALFLVSAYWAASTYRLRDNLLHNRDNALLRLVDWYSPVHDQTQIDIVDKQMNGSLIDLDHSLFRAPPSAEVDAAWDRIGSLAPHVISTEDVIRLGKDPSVTARFTPDWGFGDEAHVAEVDILHIIHCLNAIRRDVHWKYYFADEHPDGELPELHRVHTDHCIYAVLQTLMCGATADLVTQPWAEGQLHPFPDFSINKKCRNFDAILDWHERTRIKDMDKFKGLTVPDGWTPLPMSSEFHRLFGTYDDENNKIKELFEPYHEATDGLVMAASPYSFGANPSMPQTVQRRARAGRILPSIEHSPDRPLEMAAQVAARSHNPTELSPRRRHARSCITAPYAVAMTDSKIPSDPPPEYSPAATEHGAGPRPGVGGGPIRRPVQPLDIPIIKHLNGKRVVLASASPRRKALLQQMGLTNLEITPSDKPEDLDKSAYGPWEYVAETARRKCLDVYTKCLETQLASIPDPELVIAADTIIVTRDGRILEKPRSEAEHVKMLKYMRDTEMHRVLTAVTVLAPREDARHPGYSITSHTEETKVYFWGEEDGLPDDVIEAYVRTREGVDKAGGYAVQGIAGMLLVEKIDGSVDNVVGLPVRRCLSMAEKVIFRQGEEGDEEQSGEELL
;
A
#
# COMPACT_ATOMS: atom_id res chain seq x y z
N MET A 1 43.29 18.77 -20.47
CA MET A 1 43.83 17.85 -21.50
C MET A 1 44.72 18.55 -22.54
N LEU A 2 44.29 19.66 -23.15
CA LEU A 2 45.13 20.47 -24.06
C LEU A 2 46.37 21.12 -23.41
N GLN A 3 46.33 21.38 -22.10
CA GLN A 3 47.47 21.90 -21.32
C GLN A 3 48.51 20.82 -20.96
N TRP A 4 48.10 19.54 -20.95
CA TRP A 4 48.98 18.41 -20.69
C TRP A 4 49.76 18.02 -21.95
N LEU A 5 49.11 18.06 -23.13
CA LEU A 5 49.77 17.85 -24.42
C LEU A 5 50.81 18.94 -24.77
N ARG A 6 50.63 20.18 -24.30
CA ARG A 6 51.62 21.26 -24.48
C ARG A 6 52.92 21.06 -23.68
N ASN A 7 52.87 20.32 -22.56
CA ASN A 7 54.03 20.11 -21.71
C ASN A 7 54.91 18.91 -22.13
N MET A 8 54.40 17.94 -22.90
CA MET A 8 55.23 16.85 -23.46
C MET A 8 56.09 17.29 -24.66
N SER A 9 55.74 18.37 -25.34
CA SER A 9 56.49 18.85 -26.52
C SER A 9 57.82 19.57 -26.18
N ARG A 10 58.15 19.81 -24.91
CA ARG A 10 59.27 20.67 -24.49
C ARG A 10 60.48 19.97 -23.86
N LYS A 11 60.57 18.64 -23.90
CA LYS A 11 61.76 17.91 -23.44
C LYS A 11 62.16 16.79 -24.40
N SER A 12 62.77 17.16 -25.53
CA SER A 12 63.62 16.25 -26.31
C SER A 12 65.09 16.49 -25.93
N PRO A 13 65.86 15.48 -25.52
CA PRO A 13 67.30 15.62 -25.32
C PRO A 13 67.98 15.98 -26.65
N ARG A 14 68.88 16.97 -26.63
CA ARG A 14 69.79 17.28 -27.74
C ARG A 14 70.71 16.09 -27.95
N PHE A 15 70.66 15.47 -29.12
CA PHE A 15 71.78 14.69 -29.64
C PHE A 15 72.56 15.54 -30.65
N THR A 16 73.84 15.69 -30.33
CA THR A 16 74.87 16.45 -31.01
C THR A 16 75.13 15.89 -32.41
N LYS A 17 75.18 16.78 -33.41
CA LYS A 17 75.78 16.49 -34.72
C LYS A 17 77.27 16.19 -34.51
N LEU A 18 77.71 14.99 -34.90
CA LEU A 18 79.11 14.73 -35.20
C LEU A 18 79.32 15.02 -36.69
N GLU A 19 80.15 16.01 -36.96
CA GLU A 19 80.77 16.27 -38.26
C GLU A 19 81.82 15.19 -38.52
N THR A 20 81.81 14.59 -39.71
CA THR A 20 83.04 14.13 -40.36
C THR A 20 82.93 14.42 -41.84
N GLU A 21 83.63 15.49 -42.24
CA GLU A 21 84.01 15.78 -43.61
C GLU A 21 85.03 14.76 -44.14
N SER A 22 85.06 14.66 -45.48
CA SER A 22 86.20 14.31 -46.32
C SER A 22 86.94 12.98 -46.08
N PHE A 23 86.70 12.01 -46.96
CA PHE A 23 87.79 11.29 -47.63
C PHE A 23 87.24 10.62 -48.90
N ILE A 24 87.45 11.25 -50.05
CA ILE A 24 87.46 10.57 -51.34
C ILE A 24 88.92 10.18 -51.57
N SER A 25 89.21 8.88 -51.55
CA SER A 25 90.38 8.34 -52.25
C SER A 25 90.00 7.01 -52.90
N GLU A 26 90.58 6.82 -54.06
CA GLU A 26 90.24 5.87 -55.10
C GLU A 26 90.40 4.39 -54.72
N ASN A 27 89.65 3.58 -55.48
CA ASN A 27 89.88 2.19 -55.88
C ASN A 27 89.37 1.01 -55.01
N ASP A 28 88.58 0.22 -55.73
CA ASP A 28 88.40 -1.23 -55.72
C ASP A 28 87.44 -1.91 -54.72
N ASP A 29 86.45 -2.55 -55.36
CA ASP A 29 85.77 -3.80 -55.03
C ASP A 29 84.50 -3.83 -54.12
N GLU A 30 83.50 -4.53 -54.69
CA GLU A 30 82.25 -5.08 -54.14
C GLU A 30 81.01 -4.17 -53.97
N GLU A 31 80.13 -4.21 -54.98
CA GLU A 31 78.70 -3.93 -54.84
C GLU A 31 78.06 -4.85 -53.78
N ARG A 32 77.85 -4.33 -52.57
CA ARG A 32 76.99 -4.96 -51.56
C ARG A 32 75.67 -4.19 -51.46
N GLY A 33 74.75 -4.51 -52.37
CA GLY A 33 73.39 -3.96 -52.38
C GLY A 33 72.62 -4.34 -51.11
N PHE A 34 72.11 -3.34 -50.38
CA PHE A 34 71.13 -3.55 -49.32
C PHE A 34 69.85 -4.17 -49.93
N PRO A 35 69.29 -5.26 -49.37
CA PRO A 35 68.12 -5.90 -49.96
C PRO A 35 66.90 -4.98 -49.83
N LEU A 36 66.36 -4.59 -50.99
CA LEU A 36 65.03 -3.99 -51.13
C LEU A 36 64.01 -4.86 -50.39
N ARG A 37 63.25 -4.26 -49.46
CA ARG A 37 62.18 -4.93 -48.70
C ARG A 37 61.27 -5.71 -49.65
N ARG A 38 61.26 -7.04 -49.53
CA ARG A 38 60.36 -7.90 -50.31
C ARG A 38 58.90 -7.48 -50.03
N PRO A 39 58.07 -7.24 -51.06
CA PRO A 39 56.67 -6.88 -50.85
C PRO A 39 55.92 -8.04 -50.17
N LEU A 40 55.15 -7.72 -49.12
CA LEU A 40 54.32 -8.68 -48.40
C LEU A 40 53.35 -9.41 -49.35
N PRO A 41 53.13 -10.73 -49.16
CA PRO A 41 52.19 -11.50 -49.98
C PRO A 41 50.78 -10.88 -49.96
N VAL A 42 50.08 -10.89 -51.09
CA VAL A 42 48.74 -10.29 -51.25
C VAL A 42 47.75 -10.82 -50.19
N ARG A 43 47.84 -12.11 -49.83
CA ARG A 43 47.02 -12.72 -48.77
C ARG A 43 47.27 -12.07 -47.39
N VAL A 44 48.52 -11.78 -47.04
CA VAL A 44 48.88 -11.13 -45.76
C VAL A 44 48.37 -9.69 -45.75
N LYS A 45 48.48 -8.95 -46.87
CA LYS A 45 47.89 -7.60 -46.98
C LYS A 45 46.37 -7.61 -46.79
N ARG A 46 45.66 -8.58 -47.39
CA ARG A 46 44.20 -8.73 -47.21
C ARG A 46 43.81 -9.08 -45.78
N LEU A 47 44.54 -9.99 -45.14
CA LEU A 47 44.35 -10.34 -43.72
C LEU A 47 44.58 -9.13 -42.81
N LEU A 48 45.63 -8.35 -43.05
CA LEU A 48 45.90 -7.11 -42.31
C LEU A 48 44.79 -6.08 -42.50
N TRP A 49 44.29 -5.89 -43.73
CA TRP A 49 43.15 -5.02 -43.99
C TRP A 49 41.88 -5.48 -43.28
N LEU A 50 41.56 -6.77 -43.34
CA LEU A 50 40.41 -7.34 -42.62
C LEU A 50 40.56 -7.16 -41.10
N ALA A 51 41.74 -7.39 -40.55
CA ALA A 51 42.02 -7.18 -39.14
C ALA A 51 41.88 -5.70 -38.74
N CYS A 52 42.41 -4.77 -39.55
CA CYS A 52 42.24 -3.33 -39.31
C CYS A 52 40.77 -2.91 -39.38
N SER A 53 40.02 -3.38 -40.39
CA SER A 53 38.58 -3.11 -40.52
C SER A 53 37.78 -3.68 -39.34
N ALA A 54 38.10 -4.89 -38.88
CA ALA A 54 37.46 -5.50 -37.71
C ALA A 54 37.73 -4.70 -36.42
N ASN A 55 38.97 -4.23 -36.22
CA ASN A 55 39.32 -3.39 -35.07
C ASN A 55 38.63 -2.02 -35.12
N ILE A 56 38.51 -1.41 -36.31
CA ILE A 56 37.75 -0.16 -36.48
C ILE A 56 36.26 -0.39 -36.14
N ALA A 57 35.66 -1.48 -36.64
CA ALA A 57 34.28 -1.83 -36.32
C ALA A 57 34.09 -2.04 -34.81
N LEU A 58 34.99 -2.77 -34.16
CA LEU A 58 34.95 -2.99 -32.70
C LEU A 58 35.08 -1.67 -31.92
N PHE A 59 35.96 -0.76 -32.37
CA PHE A 59 36.10 0.55 -31.77
C PHE A 59 34.83 1.39 -31.90
N LEU A 60 34.20 1.41 -33.09
CA LEU A 60 32.95 2.14 -33.32
C LEU A 60 31.81 1.59 -32.46
N VAL A 61 31.68 0.26 -32.35
CA VAL A 61 30.70 -0.38 -31.46
C VAL A 61 30.98 0.01 -30.02
N SER A 62 32.24 -0.07 -29.57
CA SER A 62 32.62 0.31 -28.20
C SER A 62 32.35 1.79 -27.90
N ALA A 63 32.62 2.68 -28.85
CA ALA A 63 32.34 4.11 -28.74
C ALA A 63 30.83 4.39 -28.69
N TYR A 64 30.03 3.68 -29.48
CA TYR A 64 28.58 3.76 -29.44
C TYR A 64 28.02 3.33 -28.08
N TRP A 65 28.49 2.21 -27.53
CA TRP A 65 28.09 1.76 -26.19
C TRP A 65 28.51 2.75 -25.11
N ALA A 66 29.74 3.29 -25.17
CA ALA A 66 30.19 4.30 -24.22
C ALA A 66 29.33 5.57 -24.27
N ALA A 67 29.02 6.06 -25.48
CA ALA A 67 28.14 7.22 -25.67
C ALA A 67 26.71 6.95 -25.20
N SER A 68 26.17 5.77 -25.48
CA SER A 68 24.81 5.36 -25.06
C SER A 68 24.71 5.25 -23.54
N THR A 69 25.70 4.65 -22.88
CA THR A 69 25.77 4.57 -21.42
C THR A 69 25.91 5.95 -20.79
N TYR A 70 26.71 6.85 -21.40
CA TYR A 70 26.83 8.23 -20.94
C TYR A 70 25.49 8.97 -21.06
N ARG A 71 24.78 8.85 -22.19
CA ARG A 71 23.45 9.45 -22.37
C ARG A 71 22.43 8.90 -21.38
N LEU A 72 22.39 7.59 -21.18
CA LEU A 72 21.49 6.98 -20.18
C LEU A 72 21.79 7.51 -18.78
N ARG A 73 23.06 7.57 -18.39
CA ARG A 73 23.48 8.13 -17.11
C ARG A 73 23.09 9.61 -16.99
N ASP A 74 23.31 10.41 -18.02
CA ASP A 74 22.97 11.83 -18.04
C ASP A 74 21.46 12.06 -17.92
N ASN A 75 20.67 11.28 -18.65
CA ASN A 75 19.21 11.33 -18.59
C ASN A 75 18.69 10.94 -17.21
N LEU A 76 19.26 9.90 -16.59
CA LEU A 76 18.86 9.49 -15.24
C LEU A 76 19.29 10.51 -14.17
N LEU A 77 20.51 11.05 -14.25
CA LEU A 77 20.99 12.01 -13.25
C LEU A 77 20.24 13.34 -13.26
N HIS A 78 19.77 13.77 -14.44
CA HIS A 78 19.11 15.05 -14.62
C HIS A 78 17.61 14.91 -14.97
N ASN A 79 17.03 13.72 -14.80
CA ASN A 79 15.66 13.39 -15.18
C ASN A 79 15.25 13.86 -16.60
N ARG A 80 16.15 13.82 -17.59
CA ARG A 80 15.80 14.27 -18.95
C ARG A 80 14.73 13.38 -19.55
N ASP A 81 13.80 14.00 -20.28
CA ASP A 81 12.65 13.33 -20.90
C ASP A 81 11.81 12.54 -19.87
N ASN A 82 11.81 13.03 -18.62
CA ASN A 82 11.16 12.39 -17.47
C ASN A 82 11.66 10.95 -17.19
N ALA A 83 12.92 10.64 -17.51
CA ALA A 83 13.46 9.27 -17.41
C ALA A 83 13.34 8.64 -16.00
N LEU A 84 13.48 9.42 -14.92
CA LEU A 84 13.27 8.91 -13.55
C LEU A 84 11.79 8.76 -13.23
N LEU A 85 10.96 9.73 -13.63
CA LEU A 85 9.52 9.67 -13.38
C LEU A 85 8.90 8.45 -14.07
N ARG A 86 9.31 8.13 -15.30
CA ARG A 86 8.87 6.92 -16.01
C ARG A 86 9.23 5.60 -15.34
N LEU A 87 10.13 5.60 -14.34
CA LEU A 87 10.45 4.41 -13.54
C LEU A 87 9.57 4.26 -12.30
N VAL A 88 9.00 5.36 -11.79
CA VAL A 88 8.28 5.38 -10.50
C VAL A 88 6.80 5.73 -10.64
N ASP A 89 6.42 6.40 -11.72
CA ASP A 89 5.06 6.70 -12.07
C ASP A 89 4.50 5.66 -13.02
N TRP A 90 3.20 5.44 -12.96
CA TRP A 90 2.49 4.76 -14.03
C TRP A 90 2.56 5.58 -15.31
N TYR A 91 2.21 4.97 -16.45
CA TYR A 91 2.16 5.70 -17.71
C TYR A 91 1.27 6.93 -17.60
N SER A 92 1.73 8.06 -18.15
CA SER A 92 0.95 9.28 -18.29
C SER A 92 1.37 10.01 -19.56
N PRO A 93 0.43 10.45 -20.43
CA PRO A 93 0.75 11.22 -21.62
C PRO A 93 1.40 12.57 -21.28
N VAL A 94 1.22 13.08 -20.05
CA VAL A 94 1.86 14.31 -19.56
C VAL A 94 3.38 14.19 -19.62
N HIS A 95 3.95 13.01 -19.33
CA HIS A 95 5.39 12.77 -19.38
C HIS A 95 5.98 12.91 -20.79
N ASP A 96 5.17 12.74 -21.83
CA ASP A 96 5.57 12.90 -23.23
C ASP A 96 5.43 14.36 -23.70
N GLN A 97 4.69 15.20 -22.97
CA GLN A 97 4.28 16.53 -23.41
C GLN A 97 4.91 17.68 -22.62
N THR A 98 5.39 17.42 -21.40
CA THR A 98 6.06 18.43 -20.57
C THR A 98 7.20 17.80 -19.77
N GLN A 99 8.30 18.55 -19.61
CA GLN A 99 9.42 18.15 -18.77
C GLN A 99 9.12 18.53 -17.32
N ILE A 100 9.13 17.54 -16.41
CA ILE A 100 8.85 17.72 -15.00
C ILE A 100 10.14 17.48 -14.23
N ASP A 101 10.86 18.55 -13.93
CA ASP A 101 12.13 18.47 -13.23
C ASP A 101 11.95 18.04 -11.76
N ILE A 102 12.96 17.36 -11.23
CA ILE A 102 13.08 17.09 -9.80
C ILE A 102 13.88 18.23 -9.18
N VAL A 103 13.23 19.01 -8.32
CA VAL A 103 13.79 20.21 -7.69
C VAL A 103 14.06 19.98 -6.21
N ASP A 104 15.16 20.55 -5.72
CA ASP A 104 15.39 20.68 -4.28
C ASP A 104 14.48 21.79 -3.73
N LYS A 105 13.66 21.46 -2.74
CA LYS A 105 12.77 22.42 -2.07
C LYS A 105 12.88 22.24 -0.56
N GLN A 106 13.21 23.31 0.14
CA GLN A 106 12.99 23.35 1.59
C GLN A 106 11.51 23.64 1.83
N MET A 107 10.85 22.76 2.56
CA MET A 107 9.46 22.96 2.94
C MET A 107 9.38 24.06 4.00
N ASN A 108 8.39 24.94 3.90
CA ASN A 108 8.07 25.85 5.01
C ASN A 108 7.12 25.13 5.96
N GLY A 109 7.67 24.58 7.04
CA GLY A 109 6.93 23.90 8.10
C GLY A 109 6.73 24.76 9.35
N SER A 110 6.97 26.07 9.27
CA SER A 110 6.84 26.96 10.43
C SER A 110 5.40 26.97 10.96
N LEU A 111 5.25 26.68 12.25
CA LEU A 111 3.94 26.67 12.91
C LEU A 111 3.21 28.01 12.78
N ILE A 112 3.96 29.11 12.87
CA ILE A 112 3.46 30.48 12.69
C ILE A 112 3.63 30.88 11.23
N ASP A 113 2.61 31.50 10.65
CA ASP A 113 2.64 32.04 9.29
C ASP A 113 3.37 33.38 9.25
N LEU A 114 4.69 33.30 9.09
CA LEU A 114 5.55 34.47 8.96
C LEU A 114 5.70 34.92 7.50
N ASP A 115 5.40 34.04 6.55
CA ASP A 115 5.50 34.29 5.11
C ASP A 115 4.19 34.81 4.51
N HIS A 116 3.11 34.86 5.30
CA HIS A 116 1.79 35.34 4.89
C HIS A 116 1.29 34.64 3.62
N SER A 117 1.48 33.32 3.58
CA SER A 117 1.08 32.52 2.43
C SER A 117 -0.44 32.59 2.25
N LEU A 118 -0.88 32.88 1.03
CA LEU A 118 -2.31 32.93 0.71
C LEU A 118 -3.01 31.60 1.02
N PHE A 119 -2.31 30.47 0.90
CA PHE A 119 -2.85 29.15 1.23
C PHE A 119 -3.03 28.89 2.74
N ARG A 120 -2.49 29.76 3.59
CA ARG A 120 -2.63 29.74 5.06
C ARG A 120 -3.56 30.84 5.58
N ALA A 121 -3.99 31.75 4.72
CA ALA A 121 -4.85 32.86 5.08
C ALA A 121 -6.28 32.40 5.40
N PRO A 122 -7.04 33.17 6.22
CA PRO A 122 -8.45 32.92 6.46
C PRO A 122 -9.28 32.91 5.15
N PRO A 123 -10.44 32.24 5.13
CA PRO A 123 -11.34 32.20 3.98
C PRO A 123 -11.64 33.57 3.38
N SER A 124 -11.45 33.69 2.06
CA SER A 124 -11.77 34.86 1.25
C SER A 124 -11.82 34.49 -0.23
N ALA A 125 -12.44 35.33 -1.05
CA ALA A 125 -12.53 35.10 -2.49
C ALA A 125 -11.15 34.97 -3.18
N GLU A 126 -10.13 35.67 -2.68
CA GLU A 126 -8.76 35.57 -3.20
C GLU A 126 -8.12 34.21 -2.87
N VAL A 127 -8.34 33.73 -1.64
CA VAL A 127 -7.90 32.40 -1.20
C VAL A 127 -8.58 31.31 -2.02
N ASP A 128 -9.89 31.42 -2.24
CA ASP A 128 -10.66 30.46 -3.03
C ASP A 128 -10.17 30.41 -4.47
N ALA A 129 -9.97 31.56 -5.11
CA ALA A 129 -9.41 31.62 -6.46
C ALA A 129 -8.01 30.98 -6.56
N ALA A 130 -7.18 31.14 -5.52
CA ALA A 130 -5.85 30.52 -5.50
C ALA A 130 -5.90 29.00 -5.36
N TRP A 131 -6.78 28.47 -4.50
CA TRP A 131 -6.99 27.03 -4.35
C TRP A 131 -7.63 26.42 -5.60
N ASP A 132 -8.64 27.07 -6.19
CA ASP A 132 -9.35 26.60 -7.38
C ASP A 132 -8.42 26.54 -8.60
N ARG A 133 -7.45 27.47 -8.71
CA ARG A 133 -6.43 27.42 -9.77
C ARG A 133 -5.62 26.14 -9.72
N ILE A 134 -5.16 25.73 -8.54
CA ILE A 134 -4.27 24.56 -8.37
C ILE A 134 -5.02 23.25 -8.13
N GLY A 135 -6.34 23.29 -7.97
CA GLY A 135 -7.24 22.13 -7.82
C GLY A 135 -8.30 22.04 -8.92
N SER A 136 -8.07 22.67 -10.07
CA SER A 136 -9.03 22.68 -11.18
C SER A 136 -9.17 21.29 -11.81
N LEU A 137 -10.39 20.75 -11.79
CA LEU A 137 -10.79 19.50 -12.46
C LEU A 137 -11.16 19.70 -13.94
N ALA A 138 -10.70 20.78 -14.58
CA ALA A 138 -10.92 20.95 -16.01
C ALA A 138 -10.30 19.79 -16.80
N PRO A 139 -11.08 19.10 -17.66
CA PRO A 139 -10.67 17.87 -18.31
C PRO A 139 -9.70 18.12 -19.46
N HIS A 140 -9.08 17.04 -19.91
CA HIS A 140 -8.15 16.96 -21.02
C HIS A 140 -8.66 15.97 -22.06
N VAL A 141 -8.18 16.13 -23.28
CA VAL A 141 -8.41 15.17 -24.37
C VAL A 141 -7.22 14.21 -24.42
N ILE A 142 -7.49 12.91 -24.38
CA ILE A 142 -6.49 11.85 -24.58
C ILE A 142 -6.96 10.86 -25.66
N SER A 143 -6.01 10.15 -26.27
CA SER A 143 -6.34 9.15 -27.30
C SER A 143 -6.76 7.81 -26.69
N THR A 144 -7.43 6.97 -27.48
CA THR A 144 -7.71 5.57 -27.12
C THR A 144 -6.46 4.79 -26.73
N GLU A 145 -5.34 5.02 -27.43
CA GLU A 145 -4.05 4.40 -27.09
C GLU A 145 -3.57 4.84 -25.71
N ASP A 146 -3.74 6.12 -25.35
CA ASP A 146 -3.37 6.61 -24.02
C ASP A 146 -4.23 5.94 -22.94
N VAL A 147 -5.54 5.77 -23.17
CA VAL A 147 -6.46 5.07 -22.25
C VAL A 147 -6.01 3.61 -22.02
N ILE A 148 -5.64 2.89 -23.09
CA ILE A 148 -5.13 1.52 -22.99
C ILE A 148 -3.83 1.48 -22.20
N ARG A 149 -2.88 2.38 -22.49
CA ARG A 149 -1.59 2.44 -21.79
C ARG A 149 -1.74 2.86 -20.33
N LEU A 150 -2.78 3.63 -19.99
CA LEU A 150 -3.18 3.92 -18.61
C LEU A 150 -3.73 2.67 -17.88
N GLY A 151 -3.96 1.56 -18.58
CA GLY A 151 -4.55 0.35 -18.04
C GLY A 151 -6.05 0.47 -17.81
N LYS A 152 -6.71 1.37 -18.55
CA LYS A 152 -8.15 1.61 -18.49
C LYS A 152 -8.83 1.03 -19.73
N ASP A 153 -10.13 0.77 -19.62
CA ASP A 153 -10.94 0.24 -20.71
C ASP A 153 -11.54 1.41 -21.53
N PRO A 154 -11.14 1.58 -22.80
CA PRO A 154 -11.68 2.64 -23.64
C PRO A 154 -13.17 2.48 -23.92
N SER A 155 -13.72 1.26 -23.85
CA SER A 155 -15.13 1.02 -24.16
C SER A 155 -16.10 1.60 -23.13
N VAL A 156 -15.61 1.89 -21.92
CA VAL A 156 -16.38 2.51 -20.83
C VAL A 156 -15.85 3.90 -20.43
N THR A 157 -14.73 4.33 -21.01
CA THR A 157 -14.16 5.66 -20.76
C THR A 157 -14.87 6.70 -21.61
N ALA A 158 -15.44 7.73 -20.97
CA ALA A 158 -16.20 8.78 -21.62
C ALA A 158 -15.44 9.39 -22.81
N ARG A 159 -16.16 9.63 -23.90
CA ARG A 159 -15.65 10.24 -25.13
C ARG A 159 -16.29 11.59 -25.37
N PHE A 160 -15.54 12.49 -25.98
CA PHE A 160 -16.11 13.71 -26.54
C PHE A 160 -17.04 13.37 -27.69
N THR A 161 -18.18 14.05 -27.76
CA THR A 161 -19.10 13.94 -28.89
C THR A 161 -18.48 14.54 -30.16
N PRO A 162 -18.87 14.09 -31.37
CA PRO A 162 -18.24 14.52 -32.62
C PRO A 162 -18.23 16.05 -32.86
N ASP A 163 -19.18 16.78 -32.28
CA ASP A 163 -19.29 18.25 -32.37
C ASP A 163 -18.16 19.00 -31.65
N TRP A 164 -17.33 18.32 -30.86
CA TRP A 164 -16.09 18.87 -30.30
C TRP A 164 -14.94 18.95 -31.30
N GLY A 165 -15.00 18.18 -32.40
CA GLY A 165 -13.98 18.21 -33.45
C GLY A 165 -12.65 17.54 -33.09
N PHE A 166 -12.59 16.76 -32.01
CA PHE A 166 -11.39 16.02 -31.61
C PHE A 166 -11.26 14.64 -32.30
N GLY A 167 -12.32 14.17 -32.96
CA GLY A 167 -12.41 12.85 -33.57
C GLY A 167 -13.06 11.80 -32.65
N ASP A 168 -13.39 10.64 -33.20
CA ASP A 168 -14.21 9.61 -32.54
C ASP A 168 -13.46 8.83 -31.43
N GLU A 169 -12.15 9.01 -31.35
CA GLU A 169 -11.22 8.32 -30.42
C GLU A 169 -10.66 9.28 -29.36
N ALA A 170 -11.40 10.37 -29.09
CA ALA A 170 -11.05 11.42 -28.14
C ALA A 170 -11.74 11.17 -26.79
N HIS A 171 -10.96 10.74 -25.81
CA HIS A 171 -11.45 10.43 -24.46
C HIS A 171 -11.23 11.58 -23.49
N VAL A 172 -12.09 11.63 -22.47
CA VAL A 172 -12.04 12.59 -21.37
C VAL A 172 -11.12 12.06 -20.28
N ALA A 173 -10.19 12.87 -19.79
CA ALA A 173 -9.36 12.53 -18.64
C ALA A 173 -9.03 13.76 -17.78
N GLU A 174 -8.72 13.53 -16.50
CA GLU A 174 -8.29 14.56 -15.56
C GLU A 174 -6.92 14.23 -14.99
N VAL A 175 -6.24 15.25 -14.46
CA VAL A 175 -4.94 15.07 -13.80
C VAL A 175 -5.17 14.76 -12.33
N ASP A 176 -4.75 13.57 -11.91
CA ASP A 176 -4.95 13.07 -10.55
C ASP A 176 -4.48 14.04 -9.45
N ILE A 177 -3.27 14.61 -9.54
CA ILE A 177 -2.76 15.51 -8.47
C ILE A 177 -3.63 16.77 -8.27
N LEU A 178 -4.29 17.27 -9.32
CA LEU A 178 -5.21 18.41 -9.20
C LEU A 178 -6.51 17.97 -8.51
N HIS A 179 -6.96 16.74 -8.73
CA HIS A 179 -8.08 16.16 -7.99
C HIS A 179 -7.72 15.96 -6.50
N ILE A 180 -6.50 15.51 -6.19
CA ILE A 180 -6.08 15.40 -4.78
C ILE A 180 -6.03 16.77 -4.09
N ILE A 181 -5.61 17.83 -4.80
CA ILE A 181 -5.66 19.20 -4.28
C ILE A 181 -7.10 19.70 -4.14
N HIS A 182 -8.00 19.35 -5.07
CA HIS A 182 -9.44 19.60 -4.96
C HIS A 182 -10.03 18.96 -3.69
N CYS A 183 -9.71 17.68 -3.42
CA CYS A 183 -10.13 16.99 -2.20
C CYS A 183 -9.63 17.69 -0.93
N LEU A 184 -8.37 18.14 -0.92
CA LEU A 184 -7.81 18.91 0.19
C LEU A 184 -8.51 20.27 0.36
N ASN A 185 -8.88 20.94 -0.73
CA ASN A 185 -9.65 22.18 -0.69
C ASN A 185 -11.07 21.95 -0.14
N ALA A 186 -11.73 20.85 -0.50
CA ALA A 186 -13.03 20.48 0.06
C ALA A 186 -12.95 20.31 1.59
N ILE A 187 -11.94 19.58 2.08
CA ILE A 187 -11.68 19.41 3.53
C ILE A 187 -11.37 20.75 4.21
N ARG A 188 -10.55 21.61 3.57
CA ARG A 188 -10.27 22.97 4.06
C ARG A 188 -11.57 23.75 4.27
N ARG A 189 -12.50 23.69 3.31
CA ARG A 189 -13.79 24.38 3.40
C ARG A 189 -14.65 23.84 4.53
N ASP A 190 -14.68 22.53 4.75
CA ASP A 190 -15.40 21.91 5.87
C ASP A 190 -14.89 22.40 7.24
N VAL A 191 -13.57 22.53 7.42
CA VAL A 191 -12.98 23.10 8.66
C VAL A 191 -13.42 24.55 8.89
N HIS A 192 -13.77 25.26 7.82
CA HIS A 192 -14.29 26.63 7.85
C HIS A 192 -15.81 26.70 7.64
N TRP A 193 -16.53 25.72 8.20
CA TRP A 193 -18.00 25.58 8.11
C TRP A 193 -18.78 26.90 8.12
N LYS A 194 -18.52 27.72 9.13
CA LYS A 194 -19.23 29.00 9.37
C LYS A 194 -19.15 29.97 8.20
N TYR A 195 -18.09 29.90 7.40
CA TYR A 195 -17.89 30.78 6.25
C TYR A 195 -18.57 30.21 5.01
N TYR A 196 -18.40 28.93 4.73
CA TYR A 196 -18.80 28.36 3.44
C TYR A 196 -20.24 27.87 3.40
N PHE A 197 -20.84 27.54 4.54
CA PHE A 197 -22.09 26.78 4.52
C PHE A 197 -23.13 27.21 5.55
N ALA A 198 -22.79 28.07 6.52
CA ALA A 198 -23.76 28.48 7.54
C ALA A 198 -24.99 29.22 6.98
N ASP A 199 -24.87 29.84 5.80
CA ASP A 199 -26.00 30.50 5.14
C ASP A 199 -26.95 29.49 4.46
N GLU A 200 -26.41 28.38 3.94
CA GLU A 200 -27.16 27.32 3.25
C GLU A 200 -27.72 26.28 4.22
N HIS A 201 -26.98 26.03 5.30
CA HIS A 201 -27.24 25.01 6.33
C HIS A 201 -27.18 25.64 7.74
N PRO A 202 -28.16 26.48 8.10
CA PRO A 202 -28.14 27.26 9.35
C PRO A 202 -28.34 26.41 10.61
N ASP A 203 -28.91 25.22 10.47
CA ASP A 203 -29.05 24.20 11.51
C ASP A 203 -27.76 23.41 11.76
N GLY A 204 -26.77 23.55 10.87
CA GLY A 204 -25.51 22.79 10.92
C GLY A 204 -25.63 21.37 10.39
N GLU A 205 -26.75 21.01 9.75
CA GLU A 205 -26.94 19.69 9.15
C GLU A 205 -26.59 19.71 7.67
N LEU A 206 -25.62 18.87 7.30
CA LEU A 206 -25.19 18.67 5.92
C LEU A 206 -25.89 17.45 5.29
N PRO A 207 -26.15 17.47 3.97
CA PRO A 207 -26.68 16.31 3.26
C PRO A 207 -25.78 15.08 3.43
N GLU A 208 -26.37 13.89 3.45
CA GLU A 208 -25.63 12.64 3.58
C GLU A 208 -24.53 12.50 2.51
N LEU A 209 -24.83 12.90 1.27
CA LEU A 209 -23.88 12.89 0.16
C LEU A 209 -22.65 13.76 0.43
N HIS A 210 -22.80 14.91 1.12
CA HIS A 210 -21.67 15.76 1.50
C HIS A 210 -20.71 15.00 2.41
N ARG A 211 -21.24 14.33 3.44
CA ARG A 211 -20.43 13.53 4.36
C ARG A 211 -19.71 12.39 3.64
N VAL A 212 -20.42 11.65 2.78
CA VAL A 212 -19.83 10.56 1.99
C VAL A 212 -18.72 11.07 1.06
N HIS A 213 -18.91 12.25 0.45
CA HIS A 213 -17.91 12.87 -0.40
C HIS A 213 -16.69 13.36 0.41
N THR A 214 -16.88 13.96 1.58
CA THR A 214 -15.77 14.34 2.47
C THR A 214 -14.98 13.10 2.93
N ASP A 215 -15.66 12.01 3.30
CA ASP A 215 -15.01 10.74 3.67
C ASP A 215 -14.18 10.18 2.49
N HIS A 216 -14.71 10.24 1.27
CA HIS A 216 -13.98 9.90 0.05
C HIS A 216 -12.73 10.77 -0.16
N CYS A 217 -12.87 12.10 0.00
CA CYS A 217 -11.77 13.06 -0.15
C CYS A 217 -10.65 12.80 0.86
N ILE A 218 -10.98 12.57 2.14
CA ILE A 218 -10.02 12.24 3.19
C ILE A 218 -9.27 10.96 2.83
N TYR A 219 -10.00 9.93 2.39
CA TYR A 219 -9.40 8.65 2.04
C TYR A 219 -8.52 8.76 0.80
N ALA A 220 -8.94 9.50 -0.24
CA ALA A 220 -8.15 9.74 -1.45
C ALA A 220 -6.83 10.46 -1.15
N VAL A 221 -6.87 11.53 -0.35
CA VAL A 221 -5.66 12.25 0.09
C VAL A 221 -4.73 11.31 0.86
N LEU A 222 -5.26 10.50 1.78
CA LEU A 222 -4.46 9.52 2.53
C LEU A 222 -3.80 8.48 1.61
N GLN A 223 -4.54 7.92 0.65
CA GLN A 223 -4.00 6.94 -0.31
C GLN A 223 -2.86 7.56 -1.13
N THR A 224 -3.00 8.80 -1.59
CA THR A 224 -1.94 9.50 -2.34
C THR A 224 -0.71 9.76 -1.49
N LEU A 225 -0.88 10.17 -0.23
CA LEU A 225 0.23 10.36 0.71
C LEU A 225 0.97 9.04 1.00
N MET A 226 0.23 7.94 1.14
CA MET A 226 0.81 6.60 1.36
C MET A 226 1.52 6.08 0.11
N CYS A 227 0.97 6.33 -1.09
CA CYS A 227 1.58 5.94 -2.35
C CYS A 227 2.86 6.73 -2.65
N GLY A 228 2.86 8.03 -2.33
CA GLY A 228 4.00 8.94 -2.51
C GLY A 228 4.93 9.03 -1.29
N ALA A 229 4.85 8.09 -0.34
CA ALA A 229 5.55 8.18 0.94
C ALA A 229 7.07 8.38 0.78
N THR A 230 7.63 9.36 1.50
CA THR A 230 9.07 9.65 1.50
C THR A 230 9.74 9.23 2.82
N ALA A 231 11.04 8.95 2.78
CA ALA A 231 11.84 8.57 3.94
C ALA A 231 12.58 9.77 4.58
N ASP A 232 12.08 10.99 4.35
CA ASP A 232 12.68 12.22 4.90
C ASP A 232 12.47 12.26 6.43
N LEU A 233 13.51 12.69 7.17
CA LEU A 233 13.49 12.70 8.63
C LEU A 233 13.26 14.11 9.17
N VAL A 234 12.41 14.22 10.19
CA VAL A 234 12.23 15.43 10.99
C VAL A 234 13.18 15.38 12.18
N THR A 235 14.05 16.38 12.30
CA THR A 235 14.92 16.51 13.48
C THR A 235 14.20 17.24 14.61
N GLN A 236 14.67 17.07 15.85
CA GLN A 236 14.07 17.71 17.02
C GLN A 236 15.13 18.53 17.79
N PRO A 237 15.44 19.76 17.34
CA PRO A 237 16.34 20.65 18.08
C PRO A 237 15.76 21.11 19.42
N TRP A 238 16.63 21.63 20.29
CA TRP A 238 16.22 22.38 21.47
C TRP A 238 15.76 23.78 21.04
N ALA A 239 14.47 24.06 21.19
CA ALA A 239 13.90 25.38 20.91
C ALA A 239 13.81 26.21 22.20
N GLU A 240 14.18 27.49 22.10
CA GLU A 240 14.02 28.42 23.22
C GLU A 240 12.55 28.51 23.66
N GLY A 241 12.32 28.46 24.98
CA GLY A 241 10.97 28.45 25.55
C GLY A 241 10.26 27.09 25.54
N GLN A 242 10.88 26.03 25.00
CA GLN A 242 10.35 24.67 25.04
C GLN A 242 11.12 23.80 26.04
N LEU A 243 10.39 23.05 26.87
CA LEU A 243 10.98 22.12 27.84
C LEU A 243 11.48 20.82 27.19
N HIS A 244 10.90 20.45 26.06
CA HIS A 244 11.18 19.21 25.33
C HIS A 244 11.70 19.52 23.92
N PRO A 245 12.41 18.58 23.26
CA PRO A 245 12.82 18.72 21.87
C PRO A 245 11.64 19.09 20.97
N PHE A 246 11.81 20.11 20.13
CA PHE A 246 10.75 20.64 19.28
C PHE A 246 10.98 20.21 17.83
N PRO A 247 9.98 19.65 17.12
CA PRO A 247 10.17 19.16 15.76
C PRO A 247 10.40 20.29 14.75
N ASP A 248 11.45 20.16 13.94
CA ASP A 248 11.71 21.02 12.80
C ASP A 248 11.07 20.44 11.53
N PHE A 249 9.88 20.95 11.20
CA PHE A 249 9.13 20.55 10.01
C PHE A 249 9.65 21.18 8.71
N SER A 250 10.60 22.12 8.78
CA SER A 250 11.16 22.80 7.60
C SER A 250 12.25 21.97 6.93
N ILE A 251 11.89 20.75 6.53
CA ILE A 251 12.79 19.75 5.97
C ILE A 251 13.04 19.97 4.48
N ASN A 252 14.23 19.56 4.01
CA ASN A 252 14.58 19.53 2.60
C ASN A 252 13.91 18.34 1.91
N LYS A 253 13.33 18.57 0.75
CA LYS A 253 12.70 17.54 -0.10
C LYS A 253 13.18 17.62 -1.54
N LYS A 254 13.22 16.46 -2.19
CA LYS A 254 13.27 16.34 -3.65
C LYS A 254 11.83 16.31 -4.17
N CYS A 255 11.37 17.41 -4.72
CA CYS A 255 9.99 17.57 -5.18
C CYS A 255 9.92 17.48 -6.71
N ARG A 256 8.78 17.02 -7.23
CA ARG A 256 8.45 17.21 -8.65
C ARG A 256 8.09 18.68 -8.85
N ASN A 257 8.52 19.27 -9.95
CA ASN A 257 8.15 20.64 -10.29
C ASN A 257 6.65 20.72 -10.63
N PHE A 258 5.84 21.04 -9.62
CA PHE A 258 4.39 21.16 -9.77
C PHE A 258 3.99 22.24 -10.77
N ASP A 259 4.75 23.34 -10.86
CA ASP A 259 4.45 24.43 -11.78
C ASP A 259 4.52 23.97 -13.25
N ALA A 260 5.42 23.04 -13.58
CA ALA A 260 5.48 22.45 -14.93
C ALA A 260 4.22 21.63 -15.29
N ILE A 261 3.59 21.00 -14.29
CA ILE A 261 2.32 20.27 -14.46
C ILE A 261 1.18 21.26 -14.58
N LEU A 262 1.16 22.29 -13.74
CA LEU A 262 0.13 23.33 -13.74
C LEU A 262 0.13 24.13 -15.05
N ASP A 263 1.31 24.54 -15.53
CA ASP A 263 1.48 25.24 -16.79
C ASP A 263 1.06 24.38 -17.98
N TRP A 264 1.30 23.07 -17.93
CA TRP A 264 0.77 22.13 -18.91
C TRP A 264 -0.76 22.10 -18.84
N HIS A 265 -1.32 21.88 -17.64
CA HIS A 265 -2.76 21.81 -17.42
C HIS A 265 -3.48 23.06 -17.94
N GLU A 266 -3.01 24.26 -17.60
CA GLU A 266 -3.63 25.52 -18.02
C GLU A 266 -3.61 25.73 -19.54
N ARG A 267 -2.60 25.18 -20.23
CA ARG A 267 -2.49 25.26 -21.69
C ARG A 267 -3.35 24.24 -22.42
N THR A 268 -3.51 23.04 -21.88
CA THR A 268 -4.13 21.90 -22.58
C THR A 268 -5.56 21.59 -22.15
N ARG A 269 -5.99 22.06 -20.97
CA ARG A 269 -7.34 21.79 -20.46
C ARG A 269 -8.41 22.35 -21.39
N ILE A 270 -9.57 21.70 -21.38
CA ILE A 270 -10.79 22.23 -21.97
C ILE A 270 -11.14 23.56 -21.29
N LYS A 271 -11.43 24.56 -22.11
CA LYS A 271 -11.76 25.92 -21.66
C LYS A 271 -13.26 26.19 -21.67
N ASP A 272 -13.99 25.55 -22.59
CA ASP A 272 -15.44 25.66 -22.70
C ASP A 272 -16.11 24.68 -21.74
N MET A 273 -16.17 25.08 -20.46
CA MET A 273 -16.72 24.22 -19.42
C MET A 273 -18.24 24.11 -19.48
N ASP A 274 -18.94 25.11 -20.03
CA ASP A 274 -20.39 25.06 -20.18
C ASP A 274 -20.77 24.04 -21.24
N LYS A 275 -20.03 23.98 -22.35
CA LYS A 275 -20.18 22.91 -23.33
C LYS A 275 -19.84 21.54 -22.72
N PHE A 276 -18.80 21.44 -21.90
CA PHE A 276 -18.43 20.18 -21.24
C PHE A 276 -19.50 19.67 -20.28
N LYS A 277 -20.13 20.55 -19.49
CA LYS A 277 -21.26 20.19 -18.62
C LYS A 277 -22.46 19.66 -19.41
N GLY A 278 -22.62 20.07 -20.66
CA GLY A 278 -23.65 19.56 -21.57
C GLY A 278 -23.33 18.21 -22.21
N LEU A 279 -22.16 17.62 -21.94
CA LEU A 279 -21.79 16.30 -22.47
C LEU A 279 -22.66 15.22 -21.82
N THR A 280 -23.36 14.45 -22.63
CA THR A 280 -24.28 13.39 -22.20
C THR A 280 -23.83 12.03 -22.72
N VAL A 281 -24.37 10.95 -22.14
CA VAL A 281 -24.10 9.58 -22.59
C VAL A 281 -24.62 9.43 -24.03
N PRO A 282 -23.77 9.03 -25.01
CA PRO A 282 -24.21 8.85 -26.39
C PRO A 282 -25.25 7.74 -26.56
N ASP A 283 -26.03 7.80 -27.63
CA ASP A 283 -26.99 6.74 -27.97
C ASP A 283 -26.29 5.38 -28.17
N GLY A 284 -26.84 4.32 -27.58
CA GLY A 284 -26.31 2.96 -27.68
C GLY A 284 -25.09 2.67 -26.81
N TRP A 285 -24.65 3.63 -25.98
CA TRP A 285 -23.60 3.39 -24.98
C TRP A 285 -24.17 2.71 -23.73
N THR A 286 -23.42 1.75 -23.18
CA THR A 286 -23.78 1.09 -21.92
C THR A 286 -22.97 1.71 -20.78
N PRO A 287 -23.60 2.42 -19.83
CA PRO A 287 -22.90 2.99 -18.69
C PRO A 287 -22.27 1.91 -17.82
N LEU A 288 -21.21 2.29 -17.09
CA LEU A 288 -20.63 1.42 -16.06
C LEU A 288 -21.69 1.14 -14.98
N PRO A 289 -21.95 -0.14 -14.63
CA PRO A 289 -22.89 -0.46 -13.58
C PRO A 289 -22.38 0.06 -12.23
N MET A 290 -23.25 0.74 -11.49
CA MET A 290 -22.95 1.28 -10.17
C MET A 290 -23.69 0.48 -9.08
N SER A 291 -23.22 0.59 -7.83
CA SER A 291 -23.85 -0.10 -6.70
C SER A 291 -25.24 0.45 -6.40
N SER A 292 -26.09 -0.35 -5.76
CA SER A 292 -27.41 0.10 -5.27
C SER A 292 -27.30 1.32 -4.35
N GLU A 293 -26.26 1.35 -3.51
CA GLU A 293 -25.97 2.46 -2.61
C GLU A 293 -25.64 3.76 -3.35
N PHE A 294 -24.91 3.68 -4.47
CA PHE A 294 -24.70 4.82 -5.35
C PHE A 294 -26.04 5.34 -5.89
N HIS A 295 -26.90 4.45 -6.38
CA HIS A 295 -28.21 4.85 -6.90
C HIS A 295 -29.10 5.49 -5.82
N ARG A 296 -29.05 5.00 -4.57
CA ARG A 296 -29.73 5.60 -3.41
C ARG A 296 -29.23 7.02 -3.14
N LEU A 297 -27.91 7.18 -2.97
CA LEU A 297 -27.30 8.46 -2.61
C LEU A 297 -27.51 9.53 -3.70
N PHE A 298 -27.50 9.13 -4.97
CA PHE A 298 -27.70 10.04 -6.10
C PHE A 298 -29.18 10.14 -6.53
N GLY A 299 -30.12 9.52 -5.82
CA GLY A 299 -31.56 9.60 -6.11
C GLY A 299 -31.98 9.02 -7.46
N THR A 300 -31.14 8.17 -8.06
CA THR A 300 -31.37 7.52 -9.36
C THR A 300 -32.03 6.15 -9.23
N TYR A 301 -32.37 5.74 -8.01
CA TYR A 301 -33.22 4.56 -7.76
C TYR A 301 -34.69 4.96 -7.65
N ASP A 302 -35.57 4.16 -8.23
CA ASP A 302 -37.02 4.22 -8.04
C ASP A 302 -37.41 3.15 -7.02
N ASP A 303 -37.64 3.60 -5.78
CA ASP A 303 -38.03 2.75 -4.65
C ASP A 303 -39.41 2.10 -4.84
N GLU A 304 -40.32 2.72 -5.61
CA GLU A 304 -41.67 2.23 -5.82
C GLU A 304 -41.70 1.05 -6.81
N ASN A 305 -40.86 1.13 -7.85
CA ASN A 305 -40.81 0.12 -8.91
C ASN A 305 -39.61 -0.84 -8.80
N ASN A 306 -38.77 -0.67 -7.77
CA ASN A 306 -37.56 -1.46 -7.52
C ASN A 306 -36.64 -1.52 -8.75
N LYS A 307 -36.41 -0.37 -9.39
CA LYS A 307 -35.63 -0.23 -10.64
C LYS A 307 -34.74 1.01 -10.58
N ILE A 308 -33.64 0.97 -11.32
CA ILE A 308 -32.85 2.17 -11.61
C ILE A 308 -33.68 3.03 -12.57
N LYS A 309 -33.83 4.32 -12.27
CA LYS A 309 -34.48 5.28 -13.16
C LYS A 309 -33.71 5.29 -14.48
N GLU A 310 -34.41 5.01 -15.57
CA GLU A 310 -33.94 5.29 -16.91
C GLU A 310 -33.63 6.79 -17.00
N LEU A 311 -32.35 7.16 -17.04
CA LEU A 311 -31.89 8.55 -17.19
C LEU A 311 -32.24 9.05 -18.60
N PHE A 312 -33.53 9.21 -18.89
CA PHE A 312 -34.05 9.62 -20.20
C PHE A 312 -35.08 10.76 -20.13
N GLU A 313 -35.06 11.55 -19.05
CA GLU A 313 -35.60 12.91 -19.11
C GLU A 313 -34.52 13.91 -18.67
N PRO A 314 -34.31 15.01 -19.41
CA PRO A 314 -33.37 16.03 -19.01
C PRO A 314 -33.88 16.60 -17.68
N TYR A 315 -33.10 16.39 -16.61
CA TYR A 315 -33.39 16.86 -15.26
C TYR A 315 -33.23 18.40 -15.24
N HIS A 316 -34.20 19.08 -15.85
CA HIS A 316 -34.38 20.52 -15.74
C HIS A 316 -35.35 20.76 -14.58
N GLU A 317 -34.88 21.52 -13.59
CA GLU A 317 -35.64 22.01 -12.44
C GLU A 317 -35.87 21.00 -11.30
N ALA A 318 -35.00 21.05 -10.27
CA ALA A 318 -35.32 20.90 -8.84
C ALA A 318 -34.13 20.44 -7.94
N THR A 319 -32.89 20.46 -8.41
CA THR A 319 -31.71 20.23 -7.54
C THR A 319 -30.54 21.14 -7.92
N ASP A 320 -30.66 22.44 -7.68
CA ASP A 320 -29.52 23.36 -7.74
C ASP A 320 -28.45 23.07 -6.64
N GLY A 321 -28.66 22.08 -5.76
CA GLY A 321 -27.73 21.76 -4.67
C GLY A 321 -27.25 20.30 -4.55
N LEU A 322 -27.91 19.30 -5.15
CA LEU A 322 -27.65 17.90 -4.77
C LEU A 322 -26.89 17.05 -5.81
N VAL A 323 -27.18 17.19 -7.11
CA VAL A 323 -26.41 16.49 -8.17
C VAL A 323 -25.11 17.22 -8.48
N MET A 324 -25.06 18.50 -8.13
CA MET A 324 -23.84 19.30 -8.18
C MET A 324 -22.84 18.91 -7.10
N ALA A 325 -23.18 18.23 -6.00
CA ALA A 325 -22.24 17.97 -4.90
C ALA A 325 -21.04 17.04 -5.24
N ALA A 326 -21.02 16.42 -6.43
CA ALA A 326 -19.84 15.71 -6.94
C ALA A 326 -18.96 16.58 -7.87
N SER A 327 -19.43 17.74 -8.34
CA SER A 327 -18.63 18.77 -9.05
C SER A 327 -19.43 20.07 -9.35
N PRO A 328 -19.50 21.05 -8.43
CA PRO A 328 -19.84 22.43 -8.82
C PRO A 328 -18.63 23.37 -8.72
N TYR A 329 -17.52 22.94 -8.12
CA TYR A 329 -16.49 23.86 -7.66
C TYR A 329 -15.25 23.89 -8.57
N SER A 330 -15.30 23.27 -9.75
CA SER A 330 -14.15 23.22 -10.68
C SER A 330 -14.41 23.82 -12.05
N PHE A 331 -15.63 24.31 -12.30
CA PHE A 331 -15.99 24.82 -13.62
C PHE A 331 -16.39 26.27 -13.49
N GLY A 332 -15.37 27.13 -13.61
CA GLY A 332 -15.47 28.59 -13.55
C GLY A 332 -16.67 29.13 -14.32
N ALA A 333 -17.76 29.32 -13.59
CA ALA A 333 -18.85 30.20 -13.92
C ALA A 333 -19.00 31.09 -12.69
N ASN A 334 -18.75 32.38 -12.88
CA ASN A 334 -18.99 33.43 -11.91
C ASN A 334 -20.45 33.31 -11.44
N PRO A 335 -20.75 32.82 -10.23
CA PRO A 335 -22.09 32.93 -9.69
C PRO A 335 -22.17 34.38 -9.22
N SER A 336 -22.93 35.19 -9.94
CA SER A 336 -23.33 36.51 -9.47
C SER A 336 -23.70 36.43 -7.98
N MET A 337 -22.90 37.11 -7.14
CA MET A 337 -23.05 37.15 -5.69
C MET A 337 -24.52 37.18 -5.25
N PRO A 338 -24.91 36.38 -4.25
CA PRO A 338 -26.11 36.65 -3.49
C PRO A 338 -26.05 38.10 -2.94
N GLN A 339 -27.09 38.89 -3.18
CA GLN A 339 -27.16 40.33 -2.84
C GLN A 339 -26.95 40.65 -1.35
N THR A 340 -26.87 39.64 -0.48
CA THR A 340 -26.65 39.75 0.96
C THR A 340 -25.20 40.08 1.33
N VAL A 341 -24.20 39.68 0.53
CA VAL A 341 -22.77 39.90 0.85
C VAL A 341 -22.29 41.33 0.51
N GLN A 342 -22.93 42.01 -0.46
CA GLN A 342 -22.58 43.39 -0.82
C GLN A 342 -22.91 44.43 0.27
N ARG A 343 -23.79 44.11 1.23
CA ARG A 343 -24.20 45.08 2.27
C ARG A 343 -23.20 45.28 3.40
N ARG A 344 -22.23 44.38 3.61
CA ARG A 344 -21.21 44.52 4.67
C ARG A 344 -19.91 45.21 4.22
N ALA A 345 -19.68 45.35 2.91
CA ALA A 345 -18.48 46.00 2.37
C ALA A 345 -18.59 47.55 2.22
N ARG A 346 -19.75 48.15 2.51
CA ARG A 346 -19.98 49.62 2.45
C ARG A 346 -20.06 50.28 3.82
N ALA A 347 -19.19 49.93 4.76
CA ALA A 347 -18.99 50.72 5.97
C ALA A 347 -17.60 50.47 6.59
N GLY A 348 -16.62 51.29 6.23
CA GLY A 348 -15.29 51.21 6.85
C GLY A 348 -14.34 52.23 6.22
N ARG A 349 -14.01 53.29 6.96
CA ARG A 349 -13.38 54.52 6.48
C ARG A 349 -11.91 54.37 6.08
N ILE A 350 -11.58 55.17 5.08
CA ILE A 350 -10.25 55.60 4.61
C ILE A 350 -9.39 56.13 5.77
N LEU A 351 -8.13 55.69 5.88
CA LEU A 351 -6.99 56.48 6.39
C LEU A 351 -5.67 56.01 5.71
N PRO A 352 -4.66 56.88 5.55
CA PRO A 352 -3.67 56.80 4.47
C PRO A 352 -2.32 56.17 4.85
N SER A 353 -1.61 55.78 3.80
CA SER A 353 -0.22 55.33 3.66
C SER A 353 0.83 56.22 4.35
N ILE A 354 1.81 55.60 5.04
CA ILE A 354 3.10 56.21 5.40
C ILE A 354 4.23 55.17 5.24
N GLU A 355 5.33 55.63 4.63
CA GLU A 355 6.57 54.93 4.30
C GLU A 355 7.56 54.75 5.48
N HIS A 356 8.45 53.76 5.30
CA HIS A 356 9.78 53.47 5.89
C HIS A 356 10.36 54.30 7.06
N SER A 357 10.89 53.62 8.10
CA SER A 357 12.35 53.57 8.45
C SER A 357 12.60 52.75 9.75
N PRO A 358 13.74 52.05 9.90
CA PRO A 358 14.08 51.23 11.08
C PRO A 358 14.99 51.95 12.09
N ASP A 359 14.86 51.65 13.40
CA ASP A 359 15.97 51.48 14.37
C ASP A 359 15.49 51.41 15.85
N ARG A 360 15.77 50.25 16.49
CA ARG A 360 16.30 50.06 17.86
C ARG A 360 15.45 50.36 19.14
N PRO A 361 15.87 49.85 20.34
CA PRO A 361 15.10 48.88 21.15
C PRO A 361 14.65 49.43 22.52
N LEU A 362 13.76 48.70 23.21
CA LEU A 362 13.40 49.00 24.61
C LEU A 362 13.29 47.73 25.47
N GLU A 363 14.23 47.58 26.38
CA GLU A 363 13.98 47.03 27.71
C GLU A 363 13.04 47.97 28.48
N MET A 364 11.98 47.45 29.11
CA MET A 364 11.70 47.66 30.55
C MET A 364 10.38 47.00 30.96
N ALA A 365 10.53 46.03 31.87
CA ALA A 365 9.83 45.89 33.13
C ALA A 365 8.28 45.71 33.16
N ALA A 366 7.92 44.47 33.49
CA ALA A 366 7.25 44.09 34.74
C ALA A 366 5.92 44.78 35.10
N GLN A 367 4.86 43.99 35.13
CA GLN A 367 4.16 43.57 36.35
C GLN A 367 2.81 42.97 35.97
N VAL A 368 2.50 41.81 36.56
CA VAL A 368 1.21 41.40 37.14
C VAL A 368 1.13 39.87 37.12
N ALA A 369 0.63 39.34 38.23
CA ALA A 369 0.26 37.94 38.49
C ALA A 369 1.38 36.98 38.93
N ALA A 370 1.92 37.25 40.12
CA ALA A 370 2.20 36.19 41.08
C ALA A 370 0.97 36.01 41.99
N ARG A 371 0.41 34.79 42.06
CA ARG A 371 -0.10 34.17 43.30
C ARG A 371 -0.61 32.74 43.07
N SER A 372 0.02 31.81 43.81
CA SER A 372 -0.49 30.54 44.39
C SER A 372 -1.03 29.45 43.45
N HIS A 373 -0.68 28.15 43.54
CA HIS A 373 -0.05 27.35 44.60
C HIS A 373 0.55 26.05 44.03
N ASN A 374 1.49 25.47 44.79
CA ASN A 374 2.22 24.23 44.56
C ASN A 374 1.35 22.95 44.62
N PRO A 375 1.78 21.85 43.96
CA PRO A 375 1.16 20.52 44.05
C PRO A 375 1.92 19.59 45.00
N THR A 376 1.23 18.73 45.76
CA THR A 376 1.71 17.39 46.21
C THR A 376 0.63 16.69 47.05
N GLU A 377 0.28 15.45 46.68
CA GLU A 377 0.42 14.20 47.49
C GLU A 377 -0.56 13.07 47.08
N LEU A 378 -0.03 11.84 47.10
CA LEU A 378 -0.64 10.56 46.74
C LEU A 378 -1.19 9.82 47.99
N SER A 379 -2.49 9.48 47.99
CA SER A 379 -3.20 8.32 48.62
C SER A 379 -3.01 8.05 50.16
N PRO A 380 -3.81 7.20 50.88
CA PRO A 380 -4.60 6.03 50.44
C PRO A 380 -6.02 5.81 51.07
N ARG A 381 -6.80 4.95 50.38
CA ARG A 381 -7.86 4.01 50.84
C ARG A 381 -8.92 4.47 51.87
N ARG A 382 -10.21 4.30 51.50
CA ARG A 382 -11.20 3.62 52.36
C ARG A 382 -12.36 3.01 51.57
N ARG A 383 -12.63 1.75 51.88
CA ARG A 383 -13.73 0.91 51.41
C ARG A 383 -15.07 1.43 51.94
N HIS A 384 -16.11 1.47 51.12
CA HIS A 384 -17.46 1.24 51.61
C HIS A 384 -18.28 0.44 50.59
N ALA A 385 -18.66 -0.75 51.03
CA ALA A 385 -19.66 -1.61 50.42
C ALA A 385 -21.07 -1.04 50.68
N ARG A 386 -21.90 -0.98 49.63
CA ARG A 386 -23.37 -1.05 49.68
C ARG A 386 -23.80 -1.71 48.36
N SER A 387 -24.11 -3.01 48.35
CA SER A 387 -25.42 -3.59 48.67
C SER A 387 -26.51 -3.19 47.66
N CYS A 388 -26.66 -4.05 46.65
CA CYS A 388 -27.89 -4.56 46.02
C CYS A 388 -29.18 -3.74 46.14
N ILE A 389 -29.74 -3.38 44.99
CA ILE A 389 -31.19 -3.51 44.74
C ILE A 389 -31.35 -4.24 43.41
N THR A 390 -31.76 -5.50 43.51
CA THR A 390 -32.27 -6.35 42.44
C THR A 390 -33.74 -6.02 42.18
N ALA A 391 -34.14 -5.97 40.92
CA ALA A 391 -35.53 -6.21 40.51
C ALA A 391 -35.52 -7.09 39.25
N PRO A 392 -36.30 -8.18 39.20
CA PRO A 392 -36.18 -9.22 38.19
C PRO A 392 -37.11 -8.95 37.00
N TYR A 393 -36.65 -9.26 35.80
CA TYR A 393 -37.56 -9.66 34.72
C TYR A 393 -37.18 -11.07 34.29
N ALA A 394 -37.96 -12.02 34.78
CA ALA A 394 -38.03 -13.36 34.26
C ALA A 394 -38.82 -13.32 32.95
N VAL A 395 -38.24 -13.86 31.87
CA VAL A 395 -38.98 -14.27 30.68
C VAL A 395 -38.80 -15.78 30.55
N ALA A 396 -39.94 -16.45 30.53
CA ALA A 396 -40.08 -17.90 30.45
C ALA A 396 -39.45 -18.44 29.16
N MET A 397 -38.67 -19.52 29.30
CA MET A 397 -38.29 -20.37 28.19
C MET A 397 -39.49 -21.23 27.81
N THR A 398 -39.86 -21.20 26.52
CA THR A 398 -40.68 -22.24 25.90
C THR A 398 -39.92 -22.83 24.74
N ASP A 399 -39.87 -24.16 24.74
CA ASP A 399 -39.34 -25.05 23.71
C ASP A 399 -39.50 -24.52 22.28
N SER A 400 -38.39 -24.44 21.55
CA SER A 400 -38.41 -24.44 20.09
C SER A 400 -37.17 -25.18 19.59
N LYS A 401 -37.48 -26.32 18.96
CA LYS A 401 -36.61 -27.31 18.34
C LYS A 401 -35.39 -26.69 17.65
N ILE A 402 -34.21 -27.21 18.00
CA ILE A 402 -32.95 -26.98 17.29
C ILE A 402 -33.10 -27.54 15.87
N PRO A 403 -32.99 -26.73 14.80
CA PRO A 403 -32.94 -27.26 13.44
C PRO A 403 -31.64 -28.04 13.24
N SER A 404 -31.75 -29.25 12.67
CA SER A 404 -30.64 -30.18 12.39
C SER A 404 -29.89 -29.89 11.08
N ASP A 405 -30.16 -28.75 10.44
CA ASP A 405 -29.55 -28.38 9.18
C ASP A 405 -28.47 -27.32 9.40
N PRO A 406 -27.30 -27.41 8.73
CA PRO A 406 -26.26 -26.41 8.85
C PRO A 406 -26.79 -25.05 8.34
N PRO A 407 -26.71 -23.96 9.14
CA PRO A 407 -27.11 -22.64 8.69
C PRO A 407 -26.17 -22.14 7.59
N PRO A 408 -26.66 -21.30 6.65
CA PRO A 408 -25.86 -20.83 5.52
C PRO A 408 -24.60 -20.10 6.00
N GLU A 409 -23.46 -20.38 5.34
CA GLU A 409 -22.17 -19.77 5.68
C GLU A 409 -22.23 -18.24 5.57
N TYR A 410 -21.65 -17.55 6.55
CA TYR A 410 -21.43 -16.10 6.58
C TYR A 410 -20.24 -15.65 5.70
N SER A 411 -19.56 -16.62 5.06
CA SER A 411 -18.39 -16.47 4.19
C SER A 411 -18.64 -15.80 2.81
N PRO A 412 -19.78 -16.00 2.11
CA PRO A 412 -19.99 -15.46 0.77
C PRO A 412 -19.97 -13.93 0.73
N ALA A 413 -20.56 -13.26 1.73
CA ALA A 413 -20.54 -11.80 1.84
C ALA A 413 -19.17 -11.23 2.23
N ALA A 414 -18.31 -11.99 2.92
CA ALA A 414 -16.94 -11.58 3.22
C ALA A 414 -16.02 -11.63 2.00
N THR A 415 -16.38 -12.44 1.00
CA THR A 415 -15.63 -12.58 -0.25
C THR A 415 -15.91 -11.40 -1.21
N GLU A 416 -17.14 -10.87 -1.20
CA GLU A 416 -17.50 -9.62 -1.90
C GLU A 416 -16.88 -8.36 -1.25
N HIS A 417 -16.51 -8.41 0.03
CA HIS A 417 -15.88 -7.29 0.76
C HIS A 417 -14.34 -7.41 0.92
N GLY A 418 -13.67 -8.19 0.07
CA GLY A 418 -12.24 -7.99 -0.20
C GLY A 418 -11.23 -8.75 0.68
N ALA A 419 -11.55 -9.94 1.18
CA ALA A 419 -10.54 -10.85 1.76
C ALA A 419 -9.77 -11.62 0.66
N GLY A 420 -9.01 -10.93 -0.18
CA GLY A 420 -8.14 -11.52 -1.22
C GLY A 420 -6.65 -11.51 -0.85
N PRO A 421 -5.82 -12.46 -1.35
CA PRO A 421 -4.38 -12.45 -1.15
C PRO A 421 -3.75 -11.28 -1.92
N ARG A 422 -2.94 -10.47 -1.23
CA ARG A 422 -2.20 -9.35 -1.82
C ARG A 422 -1.23 -9.83 -2.91
N PRO A 423 -1.25 -9.26 -4.13
CA PRO A 423 -0.12 -9.32 -5.06
C PRO A 423 0.98 -8.36 -4.58
N GLY A 424 2.23 -8.83 -4.53
CA GLY A 424 3.37 -8.02 -4.13
C GLY A 424 4.05 -7.32 -5.29
N VAL A 425 4.59 -6.10 -5.09
CA VAL A 425 5.65 -5.52 -5.93
C VAL A 425 6.50 -4.53 -5.10
N GLY A 426 7.82 -4.58 -5.28
CA GLY A 426 8.81 -3.60 -4.81
C GLY A 426 8.91 -2.35 -5.71
N GLY A 427 9.86 -1.42 -5.52
CA GLY A 427 11.02 -1.49 -4.66
C GLY A 427 11.67 -0.12 -4.43
N GLY A 428 12.09 0.07 -3.18
CA GLY A 428 13.19 0.94 -2.79
C GLY A 428 14.50 0.13 -2.64
N PRO A 429 15.55 0.72 -2.04
CA PRO A 429 16.88 0.13 -1.95
C PRO A 429 16.83 -1.25 -1.28
N ILE A 430 17.34 -2.26 -1.98
CA ILE A 430 17.33 -3.66 -1.56
C ILE A 430 18.15 -3.79 -0.28
N ARG A 431 17.47 -3.84 0.89
CA ARG A 431 17.99 -4.64 2.00
C ARG A 431 18.31 -6.00 1.39
N ARG A 432 19.54 -6.50 1.51
CA ARG A 432 19.88 -7.86 1.04
C ARG A 432 18.69 -8.75 1.38
N PRO A 433 18.02 -9.39 0.41
CA PRO A 433 16.88 -10.24 0.73
C PRO A 433 17.39 -11.19 1.81
N VAL A 434 16.62 -11.31 2.89
CA VAL A 434 16.90 -12.31 3.93
C VAL A 434 17.15 -13.59 3.15
N GLN A 435 18.39 -14.05 3.15
CA GLN A 435 18.73 -15.21 2.34
C GLN A 435 17.83 -16.34 2.84
N PRO A 436 17.22 -17.14 1.94
CA PRO A 436 16.45 -18.29 2.36
C PRO A 436 17.29 -19.08 3.36
N LEU A 437 16.67 -19.48 4.47
CA LEU A 437 17.36 -20.25 5.48
C LEU A 437 17.88 -21.53 4.80
N ASP A 438 19.21 -21.68 4.67
CA ASP A 438 19.83 -22.85 4.01
C ASP A 438 19.83 -24.04 4.98
N ILE A 439 18.63 -24.50 5.32
CA ILE A 439 18.42 -25.72 6.10
C ILE A 439 18.08 -26.90 5.18
N PRO A 440 18.60 -28.10 5.47
CA PRO A 440 18.47 -29.27 4.58
C PRO A 440 17.03 -29.58 4.15
N ILE A 441 16.07 -29.47 5.07
CA ILE A 441 14.66 -29.75 4.80
C ILE A 441 14.05 -28.77 3.78
N ILE A 442 14.32 -27.46 3.89
CA ILE A 442 13.79 -26.47 2.93
C ILE A 442 14.41 -26.67 1.55
N LYS A 443 15.73 -26.91 1.50
CA LYS A 443 16.44 -27.19 0.25
C LYS A 443 15.90 -28.42 -0.46
N HIS A 444 15.61 -29.49 0.28
CA HIS A 444 15.01 -30.71 -0.25
C HIS A 444 13.60 -30.45 -0.79
N LEU A 445 12.75 -29.80 0.00
CA LEU A 445 11.35 -29.54 -0.33
C LEU A 445 11.16 -28.60 -1.54
N ASN A 446 12.05 -27.62 -1.74
CA ASN A 446 11.95 -26.70 -2.89
C ASN A 446 12.14 -27.37 -4.26
N GLY A 447 12.75 -28.56 -4.31
CA GLY A 447 12.87 -29.37 -5.54
C GLY A 447 11.75 -30.39 -5.74
N LYS A 448 10.76 -30.42 -4.84
CA LYS A 448 9.72 -31.44 -4.76
C LYS A 448 8.33 -30.80 -4.77
N ARG A 449 7.30 -31.64 -4.96
CA ARG A 449 5.91 -31.21 -4.86
C ARG A 449 5.47 -31.23 -3.39
N VAL A 450 5.14 -30.07 -2.85
CA VAL A 450 4.67 -29.90 -1.46
C VAL A 450 3.28 -29.30 -1.48
N VAL A 451 2.33 -29.94 -0.78
CA VAL A 451 0.93 -29.51 -0.74
C VAL A 451 0.58 -29.00 0.66
N LEU A 452 0.03 -27.79 0.72
CA LEU A 452 -0.60 -27.25 1.92
C LEU A 452 -2.11 -27.49 1.84
N ALA A 453 -2.59 -28.38 2.71
CA ALA A 453 -3.98 -28.79 2.88
C ALA A 453 -4.83 -27.74 3.63
N SER A 454 -4.78 -26.47 3.20
CA SER A 454 -5.41 -25.35 3.91
C SER A 454 -5.70 -24.16 2.99
N ALA A 455 -6.92 -23.62 3.06
CA ALA A 455 -7.29 -22.37 2.38
C ALA A 455 -6.73 -21.10 3.05
N SER A 456 -6.16 -21.20 4.26
CA SER A 456 -5.70 -20.03 5.02
C SER A 456 -4.50 -19.35 4.35
N PRO A 457 -4.62 -18.07 3.92
CA PRO A 457 -3.51 -17.33 3.32
C PRO A 457 -2.37 -17.06 4.32
N ARG A 458 -2.67 -17.01 5.61
CA ARG A 458 -1.68 -16.77 6.69
C ARG A 458 -0.68 -17.92 6.82
N ARG A 459 -1.16 -19.16 6.73
CA ARG A 459 -0.30 -20.35 6.82
C ARG A 459 0.66 -20.44 5.63
N LYS A 460 0.16 -20.11 4.43
CA LYS A 460 0.99 -19.99 3.23
C LYS A 460 2.08 -18.93 3.41
N ALA A 461 1.71 -17.74 3.87
CA ALA A 461 2.66 -16.65 4.08
C ALA A 461 3.77 -17.03 5.08
N LEU A 462 3.44 -17.70 6.18
CA LEU A 462 4.41 -18.17 7.17
C LEU A 462 5.44 -19.16 6.59
N LEU A 463 4.99 -20.13 5.79
CA LEU A 463 5.89 -21.10 5.14
C LEU A 463 6.76 -20.43 4.05
N GLN A 464 6.18 -19.52 3.27
CA GLN A 464 6.92 -18.76 2.26
C GLN A 464 7.99 -17.85 2.88
N GLN A 465 7.71 -17.25 4.03
CA GLN A 465 8.68 -16.43 4.77
C GLN A 465 9.91 -17.24 5.22
N MET A 466 9.76 -18.55 5.44
CA MET A 466 10.90 -19.44 5.74
C MET A 466 11.70 -19.85 4.50
N GLY A 467 11.20 -19.59 3.29
CA GLY A 467 11.86 -19.94 2.03
C GLY A 467 11.31 -21.17 1.32
N LEU A 468 10.15 -21.70 1.73
CA LEU A 468 9.41 -22.71 0.95
C LEU A 468 8.65 -22.01 -0.18
N THR A 469 9.24 -22.01 -1.37
CA THR A 469 8.73 -21.24 -2.51
C THR A 469 7.81 -22.07 -3.42
N ASN A 470 7.99 -23.39 -3.47
CA ASN A 470 7.21 -24.30 -4.30
C ASN A 470 6.08 -25.00 -3.52
N LEU A 471 5.07 -24.23 -3.10
CA LEU A 471 3.95 -24.71 -2.29
C LEU A 471 2.63 -24.69 -3.08
N GLU A 472 2.06 -25.87 -3.30
CA GLU A 472 0.73 -26.07 -3.88
C GLU A 472 -0.35 -25.93 -2.78
N ILE A 473 -1.46 -25.26 -3.09
CA ILE A 473 -2.55 -25.03 -2.13
C ILE A 473 -3.76 -25.85 -2.56
N THR A 474 -4.14 -26.82 -1.73
CA THR A 474 -5.28 -27.70 -1.99
C THR A 474 -6.10 -27.83 -0.71
N PRO A 475 -7.17 -27.05 -0.50
CA PRO A 475 -7.97 -27.16 0.72
C PRO A 475 -8.71 -28.49 0.80
N SER A 476 -8.97 -28.96 2.03
CA SER A 476 -9.80 -30.14 2.31
C SER A 476 -11.28 -29.76 2.24
N ASP A 477 -12.11 -30.65 1.71
CA ASP A 477 -13.58 -30.47 1.63
C ASP A 477 -14.32 -31.16 2.78
N LYS A 478 -13.57 -31.80 3.70
CA LYS A 478 -14.17 -32.44 4.88
C LYS A 478 -14.80 -31.38 5.81
N PRO A 479 -16.05 -31.59 6.27
CA PRO A 479 -16.67 -30.72 7.24
C PRO A 479 -15.92 -30.75 8.58
N GLU A 480 -15.84 -29.61 9.24
CA GLU A 480 -15.27 -29.43 10.58
C GLU A 480 -16.38 -29.68 11.63
N ASP A 481 -16.99 -30.87 11.61
CA ASP A 481 -18.22 -31.22 12.34
C ASP A 481 -18.02 -32.31 13.41
N LEU A 482 -16.78 -32.51 13.84
CA LEU A 482 -16.46 -33.43 14.93
C LEU A 482 -17.30 -33.13 16.18
N ASP A 483 -17.75 -34.19 16.87
CA ASP A 483 -18.53 -34.03 18.09
C ASP A 483 -17.65 -33.47 19.23
N LYS A 484 -17.80 -32.17 19.50
CA LYS A 484 -17.07 -31.46 20.56
C LYS A 484 -17.35 -31.98 21.96
N SER A 485 -18.42 -32.77 22.15
CA SER A 485 -18.71 -33.42 23.44
C SER A 485 -18.01 -34.76 23.61
N ALA A 486 -17.64 -35.41 22.50
CA ALA A 486 -16.92 -36.68 22.48
C ALA A 486 -15.39 -36.51 22.51
N TYR A 487 -14.87 -35.34 22.12
CA TYR A 487 -13.44 -35.04 22.06
C TYR A 487 -13.05 -33.89 22.98
N GLY A 488 -11.91 -34.02 23.68
CA GLY A 488 -11.29 -32.88 24.35
C GLY A 488 -10.74 -31.87 23.33
N PRO A 489 -10.51 -30.58 23.70
CA PRO A 489 -10.03 -29.56 22.75
C PRO A 489 -8.74 -29.95 22.02
N TRP A 490 -7.82 -30.65 22.70
CA TRP A 490 -6.57 -31.13 22.12
C TRP A 490 -6.77 -32.24 21.09
N GLU A 491 -7.66 -33.19 21.38
CA GLU A 491 -7.98 -34.31 20.49
C GLU A 491 -8.79 -33.83 19.29
N TYR A 492 -9.73 -32.91 19.51
CA TYR A 492 -10.56 -32.30 18.48
C TYR A 492 -9.73 -31.64 17.40
N VAL A 493 -8.82 -30.74 17.79
CA VAL A 493 -7.99 -29.98 16.83
C VAL A 493 -6.99 -30.91 16.13
N ALA A 494 -6.41 -31.88 16.85
CA ALA A 494 -5.50 -32.86 16.28
C ALA A 494 -6.18 -33.77 15.24
N GLU A 495 -7.36 -34.31 15.56
CA GLU A 495 -8.11 -35.17 14.65
C GLU A 495 -8.63 -34.41 13.43
N THR A 496 -9.03 -33.14 13.61
CA THR A 496 -9.44 -32.27 12.49
C THR A 496 -8.29 -32.03 11.53
N ALA A 497 -7.11 -31.65 12.03
CA ALA A 497 -5.91 -31.47 11.20
C ALA A 497 -5.51 -32.77 10.49
N ARG A 498 -5.59 -33.91 11.18
CA ARG A 498 -5.27 -35.23 10.62
C ARG A 498 -6.20 -35.63 9.49
N ARG A 499 -7.52 -35.43 9.67
CA ARG A 499 -8.53 -35.72 8.64
C ARG A 499 -8.33 -34.87 7.38
N LYS A 500 -8.02 -33.58 7.55
CA LYS A 500 -7.72 -32.67 6.42
C LYS A 500 -6.48 -33.13 5.64
N CYS A 501 -5.43 -33.56 6.36
CA CYS A 501 -4.20 -34.06 5.75
C CYS A 501 -4.46 -35.31 4.90
N LEU A 502 -5.18 -36.29 5.47
CA LEU A 502 -5.50 -37.55 4.79
C LEU A 502 -6.46 -37.36 3.62
N ASP A 503 -7.45 -36.47 3.73
CA ASP A 503 -8.38 -36.15 2.63
C ASP A 503 -7.62 -35.64 1.41
N VAL A 504 -6.77 -34.63 1.60
CA VAL A 504 -5.98 -34.02 0.52
C VAL A 504 -4.95 -35.00 -0.04
N TYR A 505 -4.28 -35.78 0.81
CA TYR A 505 -3.36 -36.81 0.35
C TYR A 505 -4.05 -37.87 -0.50
N THR A 506 -5.19 -38.40 -0.04
CA THR A 506 -5.98 -39.41 -0.78
C THR A 506 -6.44 -38.86 -2.12
N LYS A 507 -6.96 -37.62 -2.15
CA LYS A 507 -7.33 -36.94 -3.41
C LYS A 507 -6.16 -36.78 -4.35
N CYS A 508 -4.97 -36.43 -3.86
CA CYS A 508 -3.77 -36.33 -4.71
C CYS A 508 -3.41 -37.68 -5.35
N LEU A 509 -3.60 -38.79 -4.64
CA LEU A 509 -3.37 -40.14 -5.17
C LEU A 509 -4.45 -40.55 -6.19
N GLU A 510 -5.73 -40.21 -5.92
CA GLU A 510 -6.85 -40.55 -6.82
C GLU A 510 -6.84 -39.73 -8.12
N THR A 511 -6.38 -38.49 -8.05
CA THR A 511 -6.30 -37.56 -9.20
C THR A 511 -4.98 -37.67 -9.99
N GLN A 512 -4.23 -38.76 -9.79
CA GLN A 512 -2.95 -39.02 -10.46
C GLN A 512 -3.10 -39.09 -11.98
N LEU A 513 -3.03 -37.93 -12.64
CA LEU A 513 -2.82 -37.80 -14.07
C LEU A 513 -1.38 -38.23 -14.36
N ALA A 514 -1.15 -38.96 -15.46
CA ALA A 514 0.16 -39.53 -15.84
C ALA A 514 1.33 -38.53 -15.97
N SER A 515 1.09 -37.24 -15.74
CA SER A 515 2.05 -36.13 -15.83
C SER A 515 2.26 -35.37 -14.52
N ILE A 516 1.56 -35.70 -13.43
CA ILE A 516 1.70 -35.03 -12.12
C ILE A 516 2.25 -36.04 -11.11
N PRO A 517 3.45 -35.81 -10.52
CA PRO A 517 3.99 -36.69 -9.50
C PRO A 517 3.20 -36.59 -8.19
N ASP A 518 3.20 -37.68 -7.41
CA ASP A 518 2.61 -37.69 -6.07
C ASP A 518 3.31 -36.67 -5.16
N PRO A 519 2.61 -36.10 -4.17
CA PRO A 519 3.20 -35.12 -3.28
C PRO A 519 4.25 -35.77 -2.38
N GLU A 520 5.43 -35.15 -2.28
CA GLU A 520 6.50 -35.57 -1.36
C GLU A 520 6.13 -35.23 0.10
N LEU A 521 5.29 -34.21 0.28
CA LEU A 521 4.85 -33.76 1.59
C LEU A 521 3.48 -33.11 1.51
N VAL A 522 2.58 -33.51 2.41
CA VAL A 522 1.30 -32.84 2.67
C VAL A 522 1.32 -32.26 4.09
N ILE A 523 1.03 -30.97 4.21
CA ILE A 523 0.95 -30.25 5.49
C ILE A 523 -0.49 -29.81 5.70
N ALA A 524 -1.10 -30.19 6.81
CA ALA A 524 -2.40 -29.68 7.25
C ALA A 524 -2.27 -29.01 8.61
N ALA A 525 -3.12 -28.04 8.88
CA ALA A 525 -3.23 -27.45 10.21
C ALA A 525 -4.65 -27.01 10.51
N ASP A 526 -5.00 -27.10 11.78
CA ASP A 526 -6.28 -26.65 12.33
C ASP A 526 -6.04 -25.81 13.58
N THR A 527 -6.82 -24.74 13.76
CA THR A 527 -6.61 -23.78 14.85
C THR A 527 -7.95 -23.47 15.52
N ILE A 528 -8.01 -23.66 16.83
CA ILE A 528 -9.17 -23.36 17.67
C ILE A 528 -8.78 -22.45 18.83
N ILE A 529 -9.77 -21.75 19.37
CA ILE A 529 -9.63 -21.02 20.63
C ILE A 529 -10.35 -21.78 21.73
N VAL A 530 -9.71 -21.90 22.88
CA VAL A 530 -10.29 -22.51 24.08
C VAL A 530 -10.38 -21.43 25.15
N THR A 531 -11.61 -21.13 25.56
CA THR A 531 -11.86 -20.16 26.62
C THR A 531 -11.31 -20.65 27.96
N ARG A 532 -11.22 -19.74 28.93
CA ARG A 532 -10.78 -20.06 30.30
C ARG A 532 -11.59 -21.18 30.96
N ASP A 533 -12.89 -21.29 30.65
CA ASP A 533 -13.79 -22.34 31.14
C ASP A 533 -13.84 -23.60 30.25
N GLY A 534 -13.00 -23.67 29.21
CA GLY A 534 -12.82 -24.88 28.39
C GLY A 534 -13.72 -24.98 27.16
N ARG A 535 -14.46 -23.93 26.78
CA ARG A 535 -15.30 -23.93 25.58
C ARG A 535 -14.45 -23.73 24.33
N ILE A 536 -14.74 -24.52 23.30
CA ILE A 536 -14.12 -24.39 21.98
C ILE A 536 -14.85 -23.30 21.19
N LEU A 537 -14.11 -22.27 20.79
CA LEU A 537 -14.56 -21.21 19.90
C LEU A 537 -13.90 -21.38 18.53
N GLU A 538 -14.74 -21.39 17.51
CA GLU A 538 -14.33 -21.43 16.11
C GLU A 538 -14.52 -20.05 15.48
N LYS A 539 -14.78 -19.99 14.17
CA LYS A 539 -15.12 -18.76 13.46
C LYS A 539 -16.51 -18.29 13.89
N PRO A 540 -16.74 -16.98 14.06
CA PRO A 540 -18.07 -16.46 14.36
C PRO A 540 -19.03 -16.69 13.19
N ARG A 541 -20.29 -17.04 13.48
CA ARG A 541 -21.33 -17.29 12.45
C ARG A 541 -22.13 -16.04 12.11
N SER A 542 -22.09 -15.02 12.98
CA SER A 542 -22.76 -13.74 12.78
C SER A 542 -22.04 -12.62 13.51
N GLU A 543 -22.33 -11.38 13.12
CA GLU A 543 -21.80 -10.19 13.79
C GLU A 543 -22.15 -10.14 15.29
N ALA A 544 -23.38 -10.49 15.65
CA ALA A 544 -23.83 -10.54 17.04
C ALA A 544 -23.06 -11.59 17.86
N GLU A 545 -22.81 -12.77 17.27
CA GLU A 545 -21.98 -13.81 17.89
C GLU A 545 -20.52 -13.37 18.01
N HIS A 546 -20.01 -12.65 17.01
CA HIS A 546 -18.65 -12.12 16.99
C HIS A 546 -18.41 -11.15 18.15
N VAL A 547 -19.30 -10.17 18.33
CA VAL A 547 -19.24 -9.23 19.47
C VAL A 547 -19.30 -9.98 20.79
N LYS A 548 -20.24 -10.92 20.93
CA LYS A 548 -20.40 -11.71 22.17
C LYS A 548 -19.16 -12.53 22.49
N MET A 549 -18.54 -13.13 21.48
CA MET A 549 -17.32 -13.93 21.61
C MET A 549 -16.14 -13.09 22.10
N LEU A 550 -15.94 -11.90 21.53
CA LEU A 550 -14.85 -11.00 21.91
C LEU A 550 -15.06 -10.39 23.30
N LYS A 551 -16.29 -9.97 23.62
CA LYS A 551 -16.65 -9.50 24.97
C LYS A 551 -16.36 -10.59 26.01
N TYR A 552 -16.75 -11.84 25.73
CA TYR A 552 -16.47 -12.95 26.64
C TYR A 552 -14.97 -13.19 26.86
N MET A 553 -14.14 -13.12 25.82
CA MET A 553 -12.69 -13.28 25.96
C MET A 553 -12.04 -12.11 26.67
N ARG A 554 -12.52 -10.87 26.45
CA ARG A 554 -12.12 -9.70 27.25
C ARG A 554 -12.43 -9.92 28.72
N ASP A 555 -13.68 -10.27 29.05
CA ASP A 555 -14.16 -10.35 30.43
C ASP A 555 -13.53 -11.51 31.20
N THR A 556 -13.01 -12.53 30.50
CA THR A 556 -12.28 -13.66 31.11
C THR A 556 -10.76 -13.49 31.06
N GLU A 557 -10.30 -12.42 30.42
CA GLU A 557 -8.93 -11.94 30.20
C GLU A 557 -7.98 -12.90 29.49
N MET A 558 -8.14 -14.22 29.61
CA MET A 558 -7.20 -15.21 29.08
C MET A 558 -7.92 -16.34 28.36
N HIS A 559 -7.43 -16.65 27.16
CA HIS A 559 -7.80 -17.83 26.39
C HIS A 559 -6.58 -18.52 25.79
N ARG A 560 -6.76 -19.79 25.42
CA ARG A 560 -5.71 -20.63 24.84
C ARG A 560 -5.96 -20.77 23.34
N VAL A 561 -4.93 -20.54 22.55
CA VAL A 561 -4.90 -20.84 21.12
C VAL A 561 -4.25 -22.19 20.94
N LEU A 562 -4.99 -23.15 20.40
CA LEU A 562 -4.47 -24.47 20.06
C LEU A 562 -4.39 -24.58 18.53
N THR A 563 -3.20 -24.84 18.00
CA THR A 563 -3.05 -25.25 16.60
C THR A 563 -2.47 -26.65 16.54
N ALA A 564 -3.19 -27.57 15.92
CA ALA A 564 -2.62 -28.84 15.50
C ALA A 564 -2.04 -28.73 14.10
N VAL A 565 -0.88 -29.34 13.90
CA VAL A 565 -0.26 -29.51 12.59
C VAL A 565 -0.10 -31.00 12.35
N THR A 566 -0.50 -31.46 11.17
CA THR A 566 -0.25 -32.81 10.70
C THR A 566 0.60 -32.76 9.44
N VAL A 567 1.66 -33.54 9.42
CA VAL A 567 2.57 -33.63 8.27
C VAL A 567 2.67 -35.09 7.83
N LEU A 568 2.51 -35.32 6.53
CA LEU A 568 2.50 -36.64 5.90
C LEU A 568 3.48 -36.68 4.73
N ALA A 569 4.33 -37.69 4.66
CA ALA A 569 5.19 -37.97 3.52
C ALA A 569 5.02 -39.43 3.06
N PRO A 570 4.99 -39.73 1.75
CA PRO A 570 4.99 -41.09 1.25
C PRO A 570 6.28 -41.81 1.67
N ARG A 571 6.19 -43.12 1.88
CA ARG A 571 7.33 -43.98 2.14
C ARG A 571 7.76 -44.67 0.86
N GLU A 572 9.06 -44.89 0.70
CA GLU A 572 9.59 -45.68 -0.42
C GLU A 572 9.38 -47.20 -0.20
N ASP A 573 9.17 -47.63 1.04
CA ASP A 573 8.92 -49.03 1.36
C ASP A 573 7.46 -49.43 1.14
N ALA A 574 7.23 -50.66 0.66
CA ALA A 574 5.90 -51.19 0.37
C ALA A 574 5.08 -51.56 1.64
N ARG A 575 5.35 -50.91 2.78
CA ARG A 575 4.64 -51.16 4.04
C ARG A 575 3.35 -50.36 4.08
N HIS A 576 2.22 -51.00 4.34
CA HIS A 576 0.95 -50.31 4.57
C HIS A 576 1.05 -49.42 5.83
N PRO A 577 0.59 -48.15 5.83
CA PRO A 577 -0.27 -47.51 4.83
C PRO A 577 0.46 -46.77 3.68
N GLY A 578 1.76 -46.98 3.50
CA GLY A 578 2.55 -46.41 2.40
C GLY A 578 3.02 -44.98 2.64
N TYR A 579 2.80 -44.44 3.84
CA TYR A 579 3.20 -43.09 4.24
C TYR A 579 3.62 -43.03 5.71
N SER A 580 4.43 -42.03 6.05
CA SER A 580 4.76 -41.62 7.41
C SER A 580 3.94 -40.38 7.75
N ILE A 581 3.27 -40.38 8.89
CA ILE A 581 2.43 -39.27 9.35
C ILE A 581 2.76 -38.93 10.80
N THR A 582 2.85 -37.65 11.11
CA THR A 582 3.04 -37.17 12.48
C THR A 582 2.12 -35.96 12.73
N SER A 583 1.69 -35.79 13.97
CA SER A 583 0.87 -34.65 14.38
C SER A 583 1.39 -34.07 15.69
N HIS A 584 1.31 -32.74 15.83
CA HIS A 584 1.67 -32.02 17.04
C HIS A 584 0.68 -30.89 17.29
N THR A 585 0.28 -30.69 18.54
CA THR A 585 -0.57 -29.58 18.95
C THR A 585 0.23 -28.60 19.79
N GLU A 586 0.30 -27.35 19.33
CA GLU A 586 0.96 -26.27 20.05
C GLU A 586 -0.07 -25.41 20.77
N GLU A 587 0.21 -25.07 22.03
CA GLU A 587 -0.62 -24.19 22.84
C GLU A 587 0.05 -22.83 23.02
N THR A 588 -0.74 -21.77 22.98
CA THR A 588 -0.29 -20.43 23.35
C THR A 588 -1.40 -19.69 24.09
N LYS A 589 -1.06 -19.08 25.23
CA LYS A 589 -2.02 -18.29 26.01
C LYS A 589 -1.99 -16.85 25.50
N VAL A 590 -3.17 -16.28 25.30
CA VAL A 590 -3.34 -14.89 24.87
C VAL A 590 -4.16 -14.18 25.93
N TYR A 591 -3.71 -12.98 26.28
CA TYR A 591 -4.34 -12.14 27.28
C TYR A 591 -4.95 -10.93 26.59
N PHE A 592 -6.23 -10.67 26.84
CA PHE A 592 -6.92 -9.48 26.36
C PHE A 592 -6.87 -8.37 27.40
N TRP A 593 -6.78 -7.14 26.91
CA TRP A 593 -6.89 -5.94 27.73
C TRP A 593 -8.29 -5.87 28.38
N GLY A 594 -8.37 -5.55 29.67
CA GLY A 594 -9.64 -5.54 30.40
C GLY A 594 -10.56 -4.37 30.05
N GLU A 595 -11.85 -4.50 30.35
CA GLU A 595 -12.79 -3.37 30.26
C GLU A 595 -12.37 -2.25 31.22
N GLU A 596 -11.99 -2.60 32.46
CA GLU A 596 -11.53 -1.67 33.49
C GLU A 596 -10.22 -0.95 33.10
N ASP A 597 -9.42 -1.56 32.23
CA ASP A 597 -8.15 -1.02 31.78
C ASP A 597 -8.28 -0.15 30.51
N GLY A 598 -9.48 -0.07 29.92
CA GLY A 598 -9.76 0.79 28.77
C GLY A 598 -10.09 0.08 27.46
N LEU A 599 -10.63 -1.15 27.50
CA LEU A 599 -11.24 -1.81 26.34
C LEU A 599 -12.79 -1.82 26.42
N PRO A 600 -13.46 -0.67 26.21
CA PRO A 600 -14.91 -0.57 26.24
C PRO A 600 -15.60 -1.28 25.06
N ASP A 601 -16.91 -1.48 25.20
CA ASP A 601 -17.74 -2.20 24.24
C ASP A 601 -17.73 -1.62 22.83
N ASP A 602 -17.68 -0.29 22.71
CA ASP A 602 -17.65 0.43 21.43
C ASP A 602 -16.38 0.14 20.61
N VAL A 603 -15.24 -0.12 21.26
CA VAL A 603 -13.99 -0.55 20.60
C VAL A 603 -14.13 -1.96 20.03
N ILE A 604 -14.74 -2.89 20.78
CA ILE A 604 -15.00 -4.25 20.29
C ILE A 604 -15.98 -4.20 19.12
N GLU A 605 -17.05 -3.42 19.22
CA GLU A 605 -18.02 -3.25 18.14
C GLU A 605 -17.40 -2.59 16.90
N ALA A 606 -16.54 -1.58 17.09
CA ALA A 606 -15.76 -0.99 16.00
C ALA A 606 -14.83 -2.03 15.35
N TYR A 607 -14.17 -2.86 16.14
CA TYR A 607 -13.34 -3.93 15.62
C TYR A 607 -14.14 -4.94 14.80
N VAL A 608 -15.31 -5.38 15.29
CA VAL A 608 -16.17 -6.31 14.57
C VAL A 608 -16.63 -5.73 13.23
N ARG A 609 -16.94 -4.42 13.17
CA ARG A 609 -17.28 -3.72 11.92
C ARG A 609 -16.16 -3.74 10.89
N THR A 610 -14.89 -3.89 11.29
CA THR A 610 -13.77 -4.04 10.33
C THR A 610 -13.81 -5.36 9.57
N ARG A 611 -14.57 -6.35 10.07
CA ARG A 611 -14.65 -7.73 9.56
C ARG A 611 -13.31 -8.48 9.54
N GLU A 612 -12.25 -7.93 10.14
CA GLU A 612 -10.92 -8.55 10.14
C GLU A 612 -10.94 -9.93 10.82
N GLY A 613 -11.79 -10.15 11.82
CA GLY A 613 -11.88 -11.40 12.56
C GLY A 613 -12.73 -12.52 11.94
N VAL A 614 -13.49 -12.24 10.88
CA VAL A 614 -14.60 -13.12 10.43
C VAL A 614 -14.14 -14.52 10.02
N ASP A 615 -12.99 -14.64 9.36
CA ASP A 615 -12.42 -15.91 8.90
C ASP A 615 -11.50 -16.59 9.94
N LYS A 616 -11.52 -16.15 11.20
CA LYS A 616 -10.53 -16.53 12.23
C LYS A 616 -11.21 -17.16 13.44
N ALA A 617 -10.60 -18.21 13.98
CA ALA A 617 -11.04 -18.80 15.24
C ALA A 617 -10.94 -17.74 16.36
N GLY A 618 -11.99 -17.62 17.18
CA GLY A 618 -12.09 -16.58 18.20
C GLY A 618 -12.42 -15.19 17.66
N GLY A 619 -12.53 -15.02 16.34
CA GLY A 619 -12.95 -13.75 15.76
C GLY A 619 -11.89 -12.64 15.87
N TYR A 620 -10.59 -12.91 15.95
CA TYR A 620 -9.58 -11.84 16.00
C TYR A 620 -8.29 -12.16 15.25
N ALA A 621 -7.55 -11.13 14.84
CA ALA A 621 -6.26 -11.25 14.16
C ALA A 621 -5.11 -10.63 14.99
N VAL A 622 -4.20 -11.47 15.48
CA VAL A 622 -3.05 -11.01 16.28
C VAL A 622 -2.04 -10.16 15.49
N GLN A 623 -1.97 -10.31 14.17
CA GLN A 623 -1.12 -9.49 13.29
C GLN A 623 -1.84 -8.23 12.77
N GLY A 624 -3.08 -8.03 13.20
CA GLY A 624 -3.98 -7.01 12.69
C GLY A 624 -4.36 -5.98 13.75
N ILE A 625 -5.48 -5.29 13.51
CA ILE A 625 -6.03 -4.27 14.40
C ILE A 625 -6.28 -4.86 15.80
N ALA A 626 -6.78 -6.10 15.88
CA ALA A 626 -7.02 -6.74 17.17
C ALA A 626 -5.75 -7.01 17.98
N GLY A 627 -4.62 -7.32 17.33
CA GLY A 627 -3.36 -7.51 18.02
C GLY A 627 -2.85 -6.23 18.68
N MET A 628 -3.22 -5.06 18.13
CA MET A 628 -2.83 -3.75 18.65
C MET A 628 -3.80 -3.21 19.70
N LEU A 629 -5.10 -3.57 19.59
CA LEU A 629 -6.16 -3.00 20.43
C LEU A 629 -6.69 -3.96 21.50
N LEU A 630 -6.78 -5.25 21.20
CA LEU A 630 -7.42 -6.24 22.08
C LEU A 630 -6.40 -7.02 22.90
N VAL A 631 -5.22 -7.32 22.35
CA VAL A 631 -4.22 -8.21 22.97
C VAL A 631 -3.26 -7.42 23.86
N GLU A 632 -3.21 -7.77 25.14
CA GLU A 632 -2.22 -7.26 26.10
C GLU A 632 -0.89 -8.01 25.98
N LYS A 633 -0.95 -9.34 26.04
CA LYS A 633 0.22 -10.21 26.16
C LYS A 633 -0.03 -11.56 25.50
N ILE A 634 1.06 -12.20 25.08
CA ILE A 634 1.06 -13.57 24.57
C ILE A 634 2.11 -14.37 25.33
N ASP A 635 1.71 -15.48 25.95
CA ASP A 635 2.60 -16.47 26.55
C ASP A 635 2.64 -17.72 25.66
N GLY A 636 3.62 -17.75 24.75
CA GLY A 636 3.84 -18.85 23.80
C GLY A 636 4.33 -18.36 22.44
N SER A 637 4.05 -19.15 21.40
CA SER A 637 4.48 -18.89 20.03
C SER A 637 3.49 -17.98 19.29
N VAL A 638 3.97 -16.85 18.75
CA VAL A 638 3.12 -15.92 17.99
C VAL A 638 2.66 -16.54 16.67
N ASP A 639 3.52 -17.30 15.99
CA ASP A 639 3.20 -18.02 14.76
C ASP A 639 2.11 -19.09 14.97
N ASN A 640 2.06 -19.70 16.16
CA ASN A 640 0.93 -20.54 16.58
C ASN A 640 -0.39 -19.75 16.62
N VAL A 641 -0.41 -18.54 17.20
CA VAL A 641 -1.60 -17.68 17.23
C VAL A 641 -2.04 -17.22 15.84
N VAL A 642 -1.08 -16.98 14.95
CA VAL A 642 -1.35 -16.65 13.54
C VAL A 642 -2.01 -17.83 12.79
N GLY A 643 -1.68 -19.05 13.22
CA GLY A 643 -2.35 -20.29 12.82
C GLY A 643 -1.42 -21.38 12.29
N LEU A 644 -0.10 -21.28 12.47
CA LEU A 644 0.85 -22.36 12.16
C LEU A 644 2.13 -22.26 13.01
N PRO A 645 2.40 -23.21 13.93
CA PRO A 645 3.69 -23.28 14.63
C PRO A 645 4.79 -23.77 13.68
N VAL A 646 5.45 -22.84 13.00
CA VAL A 646 6.37 -23.10 11.89
C VAL A 646 7.55 -23.95 12.30
N ARG A 647 8.14 -23.67 13.47
CA ARG A 647 9.28 -24.42 14.00
C ARG A 647 8.94 -25.91 14.15
N ARG A 648 7.78 -26.22 14.74
CA ARG A 648 7.31 -27.60 14.92
C ARG A 648 6.97 -28.25 13.59
N CYS A 649 6.30 -27.51 12.70
CA CYS A 649 5.97 -27.97 11.34
C CYS A 649 7.21 -28.44 10.56
N LEU A 650 8.28 -27.63 10.52
CA LEU A 650 9.50 -27.98 9.79
C LEU A 650 10.25 -29.15 10.42
N SER A 651 10.30 -29.21 11.76
CA SER A 651 10.93 -30.35 12.47
C SER A 651 10.19 -31.66 12.20
N MET A 652 8.86 -31.62 12.15
CA MET A 652 8.03 -32.78 11.79
C MET A 652 8.25 -33.20 10.33
N ALA A 653 8.34 -32.24 9.40
CA ALA A 653 8.67 -32.52 8.00
C ALA A 653 10.03 -33.22 7.86
N GLU A 654 11.05 -32.76 8.60
CA GLU A 654 12.36 -33.39 8.62
C GLU A 654 12.28 -34.85 9.13
N LYS A 655 11.52 -35.08 10.20
CA LYS A 655 11.31 -36.43 10.76
C LYS A 655 10.62 -37.36 9.76
N VAL A 656 9.50 -36.93 9.16
CA VAL A 656 8.73 -37.81 8.26
C VAL A 656 9.39 -38.03 6.90
N ILE A 657 10.35 -37.20 6.49
CA ILE A 657 11.09 -37.36 5.22
C ILE A 657 12.40 -38.10 5.42
N PHE A 658 13.26 -37.64 6.34
CA PHE A 658 14.63 -38.16 6.45
C PHE A 658 14.79 -39.27 7.49
N ARG A 659 13.85 -39.41 8.44
CA ARG A 659 13.93 -40.40 9.53
C ARG A 659 12.80 -41.41 9.47
N GLN A 660 12.46 -41.84 8.26
CA GLN A 660 11.44 -42.87 8.00
C GLN A 660 11.93 -44.25 8.50
N GLY A 661 11.66 -44.57 9.77
CA GLY A 661 12.06 -45.86 10.37
C GLY A 661 12.59 -45.77 11.80
N GLU A 662 12.81 -44.58 12.34
CA GLU A 662 12.99 -44.36 13.78
C GLU A 662 11.59 -44.42 14.44
N GLU A 663 11.01 -45.61 14.56
CA GLU A 663 9.83 -45.81 15.40
C GLU A 663 10.25 -45.81 16.88
N GLY A 664 9.81 -44.78 17.61
CA GLY A 664 9.76 -44.76 19.07
C GLY A 664 10.96 -44.13 19.76
N ASP A 665 10.71 -43.05 20.52
CA ASP A 665 11.37 -42.68 21.80
C ASP A 665 11.15 -41.20 22.21
N GLU A 666 10.08 -40.52 21.75
CA GLU A 666 9.73 -39.17 22.23
C GLU A 666 8.31 -39.06 22.82
N GLU A 667 7.80 -40.13 23.42
CA GLU A 667 6.74 -40.05 24.44
C GLU A 667 7.34 -40.31 25.84
N GLN A 668 8.34 -39.51 26.26
CA GLN A 668 8.73 -39.28 27.66
C GLN A 668 10.01 -38.43 27.73
N SER A 669 9.88 -37.10 27.67
CA SER A 669 10.84 -36.17 28.32
C SER A 669 10.22 -34.78 28.38
N GLY A 670 9.08 -34.68 29.04
CA GLY A 670 8.67 -33.43 29.66
C GLY A 670 9.32 -33.36 31.03
N GLU A 671 10.59 -32.93 31.10
CA GLU A 671 11.17 -32.28 32.28
C GLU A 671 12.60 -31.80 31.96
N GLU A 672 12.94 -30.64 32.53
CA GLU A 672 14.25 -29.98 32.54
C GLU A 672 14.74 -29.34 31.24
N LEU A 673 14.49 -28.03 31.14
CA LEU A 673 15.57 -27.03 31.14
C LEU A 673 15.01 -25.74 31.75
N LEU A 674 15.53 -25.44 32.95
CA LEU A 674 15.26 -24.27 33.80
C LEU A 674 15.54 -22.94 33.10
#